data_AF-F4K5X1-F1
#
_entry.id   AF-F4K5X1-F1
#
_cell.length_a   1.000
_cell.length_b   1.000
_cell.length_c   1.000
_cell.angle_alpha   90.00
_cell.angle_beta   90.00
_cell.angle_gamma   90.00
#
_symmetry.space_group_name_H-M   'P 1'
#
loop_
_entity.id
_entity.type
_entity.pdbx_description
1 polymer ?
#
loop_
_entity_poly.entity_id
_entity_poly.type
_entity_poly.pdbx_seq_one_letter_code
_entity_poly.pdbx_strand_id
1 'polypeptide(L)'
;MDSSDSESKLISLVTQFISLDTTRFGWGIPSHIFEIISLLSSMDLDSMPKPESELMSVTSQIISVFNSMDLNSQPEALSKVISLITDRVNDTDSDSDIYLDSDFEDYIAVILNLEPEPELLSLIYQVFTLVSSMNSKWEKLISVRPQVVHRLGRDKIYMNDEQVSCRRYNKWACLPKNWFMLWFMGEDDETHFLCRACEGQNHKEHNNAPVEIKHHLHPKHSLLLVNIEIYPRERKCYCCDEDLGTFFYHCSACDFTLNIACVEKPPVLSIDHPKWHEHTLVLFSRTTSLTCDVCALAYSTSPFYICPPCGFVVHGRCIDLPRVIRISRHPHRISFTPSFHQGNWFCGVCRRKIENDFGGYSCVKYGCSYAAHSRCATQSNVWDGVELEGEPEEDIEEIPPFVRISDGIIQHFIHQYHHLRLDENTCREYDEDRLCQACITPIYFGNLYSCMQCGFVLHEKCAELSRKIHHPIHPHMLSFVARGNGVRRCCSACPWLITTGFFYRCEREECDFQLHVQCATVSEPLVHESHMHPLFLTSKPGEWKDCSVCKESNYSLTNEKFNCIEECDFALCFGCATLPQKVRYKYDKHMLTLSYGKETSTMTYWCEACEGEIDPKKRFYMCDEYCCVTLHINCMLGADKYMDPGSWWLYKGKFGTSSYLKGNLDGTCSGCMKYYY
;
A
#
# COMPACT_ATOMS: atom_id res chain seq x y z
N MET A 1 37.20 31.26 5.13
CA MET A 1 37.30 29.87 4.63
C MET A 1 38.16 29.91 3.37
N ASP A 2 38.96 28.88 3.09
CA ASP A 2 39.63 28.78 1.78
C ASP A 2 38.57 28.68 0.68
N SER A 3 38.82 29.29 -0.49
CA SER A 3 37.86 29.40 -1.61
C SER A 3 37.23 28.05 -1.98
N SER A 4 38.07 27.00 -2.04
CA SER A 4 37.68 25.64 -2.39
C SER A 4 36.71 24.97 -1.40
N ASP A 5 36.82 25.28 -0.10
CA ASP A 5 35.94 24.73 0.94
C ASP A 5 34.55 25.37 0.88
N SER A 6 34.51 26.69 0.65
CA SER A 6 33.28 27.45 0.44
C SER A 6 32.52 26.98 -0.79
N GLU A 7 33.20 26.80 -1.92
CA GLU A 7 32.59 26.33 -3.17
C GLU A 7 32.02 24.91 -3.00
N SER A 8 32.78 24.00 -2.37
CA SER A 8 32.34 22.62 -2.12
C SER A 8 31.09 22.56 -1.23
N LYS A 9 31.02 23.41 -0.19
CA LYS A 9 29.84 23.54 0.67
C LYS A 9 28.64 24.09 -0.08
N LEU A 10 28.84 25.10 -0.93
CA LEU A 10 27.77 25.66 -1.75
C LEU A 10 27.20 24.61 -2.70
N ILE A 11 28.06 23.85 -3.39
CA ILE A 11 27.66 22.73 -4.25
C ILE A 11 26.82 21.72 -3.44
N SER A 12 27.26 21.36 -2.23
CA SER A 12 26.54 20.42 -1.37
C SER A 12 25.15 20.90 -0.98
N LEU A 13 25.04 22.13 -0.45
CA LEU A 13 23.75 22.69 -0.01
C LEU A 13 22.78 22.90 -1.17
N VAL A 14 23.26 23.42 -2.30
CA VAL A 14 22.44 23.58 -3.50
C VAL A 14 21.99 22.21 -4.00
N THR A 15 22.88 21.22 -4.09
CA THR A 15 22.53 19.83 -4.51
C THR A 15 21.43 19.26 -3.62
N GLN A 16 21.54 19.40 -2.30
CA GLN A 16 20.49 18.99 -1.37
C GLN A 16 19.17 19.70 -1.67
N PHE A 17 19.20 21.03 -1.83
CA PHE A 17 18.01 21.83 -2.14
C PHE A 17 17.31 21.41 -3.44
N ILE A 18 18.05 21.22 -4.53
CA ILE A 18 17.49 20.80 -5.82
C ILE A 18 17.24 19.29 -5.91
N SER A 19 17.51 18.52 -4.84
CA SER A 19 17.15 17.10 -4.73
C SER A 19 15.94 16.84 -3.81
N LEU A 20 15.46 17.85 -3.07
CA LEU A 20 14.33 17.72 -2.15
C LEU A 20 13.04 17.29 -2.87
N ASP A 21 12.54 16.10 -2.54
CA ASP A 21 11.24 15.60 -3.01
C ASP A 21 10.09 16.31 -2.28
N THR A 22 9.50 17.31 -2.94
CA THR A 22 8.35 18.07 -2.39
C THR A 22 7.06 17.27 -2.35
N THR A 23 6.97 16.14 -3.07
CA THR A 23 5.74 15.34 -3.10
C THR A 23 5.49 14.60 -1.80
N ARG A 24 6.55 14.31 -1.02
CA ARG A 24 6.43 13.59 0.25
C ARG A 24 6.25 14.52 1.45
N PHE A 25 6.97 15.63 1.52
CA PHE A 25 6.87 16.56 2.64
C PHE A 25 7.29 17.98 2.22
N GLY A 26 6.36 18.93 2.14
CA GLY A 26 6.67 20.36 1.93
C GLY A 26 7.42 21.04 3.09
N TRP A 27 8.04 20.26 3.99
CA TRP A 27 8.53 20.70 5.30
C TRP A 27 9.98 21.21 5.31
N GLY A 28 10.70 21.22 4.18
CA GLY A 28 12.15 21.46 4.18
C GLY A 28 12.69 22.56 3.25
N ILE A 29 11.86 23.13 2.37
CA ILE A 29 12.30 24.17 1.42
C ILE A 29 12.87 25.41 2.16
N PRO A 30 12.23 25.92 3.23
CA PRO A 30 12.70 27.13 3.88
C PRO A 30 14.08 27.00 4.53
N SER A 31 14.31 25.94 5.31
CA SER A 31 15.55 25.75 6.08
C SER A 31 16.78 25.72 5.17
N HIS A 32 16.69 25.01 4.03
CA HIS A 32 17.79 24.92 3.06
C HIS A 32 18.06 26.27 2.38
N ILE A 33 17.01 27.06 2.09
CA ILE A 33 17.19 28.42 1.57
C ILE A 33 17.99 29.26 2.58
N PHE A 34 17.66 29.18 3.87
CA PHE A 34 18.37 29.91 4.92
C PHE A 34 19.82 29.47 5.07
N GLU A 35 20.11 28.17 5.02
CA GLU A 35 21.48 27.65 5.08
C GLU A 35 22.34 28.14 3.90
N ILE A 36 21.78 28.11 2.68
CA ILE A 36 22.46 28.64 1.48
C ILE A 36 22.76 30.13 1.66
N ILE A 37 21.80 30.92 2.14
CA ILE A 37 21.96 32.36 2.30
C ILE A 37 22.96 32.68 3.41
N SER A 38 22.90 31.99 4.55
CA SER A 38 23.86 32.13 5.64
C SER A 38 25.29 31.85 5.16
N LEU A 39 25.47 30.80 4.35
CA LEU A 39 26.76 30.50 3.73
C LEU A 39 27.20 31.64 2.82
N LEU A 40 26.35 32.10 1.92
CA LEU A 40 26.66 33.20 0.99
C LEU A 40 27.02 34.50 1.71
N SER A 41 26.31 34.86 2.78
CA SER A 41 26.61 36.03 3.61
C SER A 41 27.93 35.92 4.38
N SER A 42 28.40 34.71 4.63
CA SER A 42 29.69 34.46 5.29
C SER A 42 30.89 34.43 4.32
N MET A 43 30.66 34.40 3.01
CA MET A 43 31.71 34.39 2.00
C MET A 43 32.26 35.81 1.77
N ASP A 44 33.51 36.05 2.16
CA ASP A 44 34.23 37.26 1.79
C ASP A 44 34.76 37.14 0.35
N LEU A 45 33.93 37.48 -0.63
CA LEU A 45 34.30 37.40 -2.05
C LEU A 45 35.18 38.57 -2.51
N ASP A 46 35.16 39.71 -1.80
CA ASP A 46 35.95 40.89 -2.16
C ASP A 46 37.46 40.66 -1.94
N SER A 47 37.84 39.77 -1.02
CA SER A 47 39.23 39.38 -0.80
C SER A 47 39.74 38.28 -1.75
N MET A 48 38.89 37.73 -2.62
CA MET A 48 39.27 36.63 -3.51
C MET A 48 39.98 37.10 -4.79
N PRO A 49 41.19 36.59 -5.09
CA PRO A 49 41.95 36.97 -6.28
C PRO A 49 41.35 36.35 -7.55
N LYS A 50 40.35 37.02 -8.16
CA LYS A 50 39.55 36.58 -9.32
C LYS A 50 38.83 35.24 -9.08
N PRO A 51 37.53 35.12 -9.37
CA PRO A 51 36.80 33.87 -9.17
C PRO A 51 37.44 32.75 -10.00
N GLU A 52 37.90 31.69 -9.33
CA GLU A 52 38.61 30.55 -9.94
C GLU A 52 37.68 29.66 -10.77
N SER A 53 36.37 29.72 -10.51
CA SER A 53 35.34 28.93 -11.19
C SER A 53 34.17 29.78 -11.68
N GLU A 54 33.44 29.26 -12.68
CA GLU A 54 32.23 29.88 -13.21
C GLU A 54 31.14 30.03 -12.13
N LEU A 55 31.00 29.01 -11.26
CA LEU A 55 30.07 29.02 -10.14
C LEU A 55 30.34 30.18 -9.17
N MET A 56 31.59 30.38 -8.79
CA MET A 56 31.97 31.48 -7.90
C MET A 56 31.77 32.85 -8.56
N SER A 57 32.02 32.96 -9.87
CA SER A 57 31.76 34.18 -10.64
C SER A 57 30.27 34.56 -10.66
N VAL A 58 29.37 33.59 -10.90
CA VAL A 58 27.92 33.84 -10.87
C VAL A 58 27.45 34.14 -9.44
N THR A 59 28.01 33.44 -8.44
CA THR A 59 27.70 33.67 -7.04
C THR A 59 28.08 35.09 -6.59
N SER A 60 29.25 35.60 -7.00
CA SER A 60 29.62 37.01 -6.77
C SER A 60 28.64 37.99 -7.41
N GLN A 61 28.13 37.68 -8.61
CA GLN A 61 27.13 38.52 -9.27
C GLN A 61 25.81 38.53 -8.49
N ILE A 62 25.36 37.39 -7.95
CA ILE A 62 24.17 37.32 -7.10
C ILE A 62 24.29 38.27 -5.91
N ILE A 63 25.42 38.23 -5.20
CA ILE A 63 25.66 39.08 -4.03
C ILE A 63 25.68 40.56 -4.42
N SER A 64 26.36 40.90 -5.53
CA SER A 64 26.39 42.28 -6.04
C SER A 64 24.99 42.78 -6.43
N VAL A 65 24.20 41.98 -7.14
CA VAL A 65 22.83 42.32 -7.53
C VAL A 65 21.96 42.49 -6.30
N PHE A 66 22.04 41.56 -5.34
CA PHE A 66 21.28 41.64 -4.09
C PHE A 66 21.60 42.90 -3.28
N ASN A 67 22.88 43.22 -3.10
CA ASN A 67 23.31 44.40 -2.33
C ASN A 67 22.99 45.74 -3.02
N SER A 68 22.84 45.75 -4.34
CA SER A 68 22.49 46.94 -5.13
C SER A 68 20.99 47.07 -5.44
N MET A 69 20.18 46.10 -5.03
CA MET A 69 18.76 46.02 -5.36
C MET A 69 17.93 47.01 -4.54
N ASP A 70 17.16 47.88 -5.21
CA ASP A 70 16.11 48.66 -4.58
C ASP A 70 14.83 47.81 -4.44
N LEU A 71 14.57 47.33 -3.22
CA LEU A 71 13.40 46.50 -2.86
C LEU A 71 12.05 47.15 -3.20
N ASN A 72 11.95 48.48 -3.26
CA ASN A 72 10.71 49.19 -3.59
C ASN A 72 10.42 49.20 -5.10
N SER A 73 11.44 48.95 -5.92
CA SER A 73 11.31 48.84 -7.38
C SER A 73 10.95 47.43 -7.85
N GLN A 74 11.03 46.44 -6.95
CA GLN A 74 10.79 45.03 -7.27
C GLN A 74 9.30 44.65 -7.18
N PRO A 75 8.87 43.57 -7.85
CA PRO A 75 7.52 43.03 -7.70
C PRO A 75 7.19 42.71 -6.23
N GLU A 76 5.95 42.99 -5.81
CA GLU A 76 5.51 42.86 -4.40
C GLU A 76 5.85 41.48 -3.81
N ALA A 77 5.58 40.41 -4.56
CA ALA A 77 5.88 39.05 -4.12
C ALA A 77 7.37 38.85 -3.82
N LEU A 78 8.24 39.32 -4.72
CA LEU A 78 9.70 39.22 -4.55
C LEU A 78 10.17 40.07 -3.36
N SER A 79 9.66 41.30 -3.25
CA SER A 79 10.00 42.22 -2.15
C SER A 79 9.62 41.62 -0.78
N LYS A 80 8.41 41.02 -0.67
CA LYS A 80 7.96 40.33 0.54
C LYS A 80 8.84 39.13 0.89
N VAL A 81 9.16 38.28 -0.08
CA VAL A 81 10.01 37.11 0.15
C VAL A 81 11.42 37.52 0.58
N ILE A 82 12.03 38.52 -0.07
CA ILE A 82 13.34 39.02 0.33
C ILE A 82 13.29 39.64 1.74
N SER A 83 12.26 40.42 2.07
CA SER A 83 12.08 40.98 3.41
C SER A 83 11.99 39.89 4.48
N LEU A 84 11.14 38.88 4.26
CA LEU A 84 11.01 37.74 5.17
C LEU A 84 12.33 36.99 5.36
N ILE A 85 13.10 36.85 4.29
CA ILE A 85 14.41 36.20 4.33
C ILE A 85 15.43 37.06 5.11
N THR A 86 15.48 38.35 4.82
CA THR A 86 16.44 39.30 5.43
C THR A 86 16.18 39.48 6.91
N ASP A 87 14.92 39.60 7.31
CA ASP A 87 14.53 39.69 8.72
C ASP A 87 15.01 38.46 9.50
N ARG A 88 14.94 37.28 8.89
CA ARG A 88 15.38 36.03 9.52
C ARG A 88 16.91 35.87 9.58
N VAL A 89 17.65 36.27 8.54
CA VAL A 89 19.12 36.25 8.58
C VAL A 89 19.67 37.15 9.70
N ASN A 90 18.95 38.24 10.01
CA ASN A 90 19.30 39.16 11.09
C ASN A 90 18.78 38.72 12.47
N ASP A 91 17.82 37.80 12.53
CA ASP A 91 17.27 37.27 13.79
C ASP A 91 18.14 36.11 14.28
N THR A 92 19.12 36.44 15.13
CA THR A 92 20.01 35.45 15.75
C THR A 92 19.37 34.65 16.89
N ASP A 93 18.13 34.97 17.30
CA ASP A 93 17.56 34.52 18.59
C ASP A 93 16.36 33.55 18.48
N SER A 94 15.95 33.13 17.29
CA SER A 94 14.76 32.26 17.14
C SER A 94 15.07 30.82 16.69
N ASP A 95 15.24 29.94 17.68
CA ASP A 95 15.18 28.46 17.57
C ASP A 95 13.77 27.93 17.23
N SER A 96 12.86 28.81 16.78
CA SER A 96 11.52 28.39 16.40
C SER A 96 11.54 27.82 14.98
N ASP A 97 11.18 26.54 14.89
CA ASP A 97 10.69 25.88 13.67
C ASP A 97 9.44 26.62 13.16
N ILE A 98 9.63 27.81 12.58
CA ILE A 98 8.53 28.64 12.11
C ILE A 98 8.09 28.10 10.75
N TYR A 99 6.90 27.48 10.77
CA TYR A 99 6.03 27.28 9.62
C TYR A 99 6.01 28.57 8.80
N LEU A 100 6.66 28.60 7.63
CA LEU A 100 6.38 29.67 6.69
C LEU A 100 4.90 29.55 6.32
N ASP A 101 4.18 30.65 6.51
CA ASP A 101 2.73 30.78 6.28
C ASP A 101 2.39 30.25 4.87
N SER A 102 1.15 29.79 4.65
CA SER A 102 0.69 29.36 3.31
C SER A 102 0.99 30.41 2.22
N ASP A 103 1.06 31.67 2.63
CA ASP A 103 1.42 32.81 1.81
C ASP A 103 2.83 32.71 1.20
N PHE A 104 3.82 32.10 1.87
CA PHE A 104 5.19 32.00 1.33
C PHE A 104 5.25 31.12 0.09
N GLU A 105 4.63 29.94 0.13
CA GLU A 105 4.55 29.05 -1.04
C GLU A 105 3.80 29.72 -2.20
N ASP A 106 2.73 30.47 -1.88
CA ASP A 106 1.99 31.24 -2.87
C ASP A 106 2.85 32.37 -3.48
N TYR A 107 3.63 33.11 -2.67
CA TYR A 107 4.55 34.11 -3.18
C TYR A 107 5.66 33.50 -4.04
N ILE A 108 6.24 32.36 -3.64
CA ILE A 108 7.23 31.64 -4.45
C ILE A 108 6.61 31.22 -5.79
N ALA A 109 5.40 30.66 -5.79
CA ALA A 109 4.70 30.30 -7.01
C ALA A 109 4.48 31.51 -7.94
N VAL A 110 4.17 32.69 -7.39
CA VAL A 110 4.07 33.94 -8.16
C VAL A 110 5.44 34.37 -8.70
N ILE A 111 6.47 34.38 -7.87
CA ILE A 111 7.84 34.81 -8.21
C ILE A 111 8.40 34.00 -9.39
N LEU A 112 8.22 32.67 -9.37
CA LEU A 112 8.72 31.78 -10.41
C LEU A 112 8.00 31.93 -11.76
N ASN A 113 6.94 32.75 -11.84
CA ASN A 113 6.16 33.04 -13.04
C ASN A 113 6.16 34.54 -13.42
N LEU A 114 7.06 35.35 -12.85
CA LEU A 114 7.18 36.78 -13.18
C LEU A 114 7.72 37.00 -14.61
N GLU A 115 7.10 37.94 -15.34
CA GLU A 115 7.56 38.40 -16.66
C GLU A 115 7.64 39.94 -16.69
N PRO A 116 8.81 40.55 -17.02
CA PRO A 116 10.10 39.90 -17.28
C PRO A 116 10.70 39.28 -16.00
N GLU A 117 11.57 38.29 -16.18
CA GLU A 117 12.23 37.64 -15.06
C GLU A 117 13.23 38.61 -14.38
N PRO A 118 13.15 38.79 -13.04
CA PRO A 118 14.13 39.55 -12.28
C PRO A 118 15.56 39.03 -12.49
N GLU A 119 16.54 39.94 -12.61
CA GLU A 119 17.96 39.60 -12.81
C GLU A 119 18.48 38.63 -11.74
N LEU A 120 18.07 38.85 -10.47
CA LEU A 120 18.41 37.98 -9.35
C LEU A 120 17.94 36.53 -9.58
N LEU A 121 16.72 36.33 -10.08
CA LEU A 121 16.19 34.99 -10.37
C LEU A 121 16.96 34.32 -11.52
N SER A 122 17.34 35.07 -12.54
CA SER A 122 18.14 34.55 -13.65
C SER A 122 19.50 34.03 -13.18
N LEU A 123 20.16 34.76 -12.28
CA LEU A 123 21.44 34.34 -11.69
C LEU A 123 21.28 33.13 -10.76
N ILE A 124 20.24 33.09 -9.93
CA ILE A 124 19.93 31.92 -9.09
C ILE A 124 19.71 30.68 -9.96
N TYR A 125 18.95 30.81 -11.05
CA TYR A 125 18.74 29.71 -12.00
C TYR A 125 20.06 29.22 -12.61
N GLN A 126 20.97 30.13 -12.97
CA GLN A 126 22.30 29.77 -13.47
C GLN A 126 23.10 28.95 -12.46
N VAL A 127 23.12 29.35 -11.18
CA VAL A 127 23.75 28.56 -10.11
C VAL A 127 23.17 27.15 -10.04
N PHE A 128 21.85 27.02 -10.08
CA PHE A 128 21.21 25.70 -10.04
C PHE A 128 21.56 24.85 -11.26
N THR A 129 21.65 25.43 -12.45
CA THR A 129 22.08 24.69 -13.66
C THR A 129 23.54 24.26 -13.60
N LEU A 130 24.44 25.11 -13.10
CA LEU A 130 25.86 24.80 -12.93
C LEU A 130 26.07 23.69 -11.89
N VAL A 131 25.41 23.81 -10.72
CA VAL A 131 25.50 22.75 -9.70
C VAL A 131 24.90 21.44 -10.20
N SER A 132 23.82 21.51 -11.00
CA SER A 132 23.24 20.31 -11.60
C SER A 132 24.19 19.61 -12.56
N SER A 133 24.93 20.36 -13.40
CA SER A 133 25.89 19.79 -14.34
C SER A 133 27.17 19.27 -13.66
N MET A 134 27.52 19.80 -12.48
CA MET A 134 28.64 19.30 -11.66
C MET A 134 28.33 17.96 -10.98
N ASN A 135 27.06 17.56 -10.89
CA ASN A 135 26.66 16.32 -10.27
C ASN A 135 26.82 15.14 -11.25
N SER A 136 27.90 14.37 -11.06
CA SER A 136 28.22 13.20 -11.89
C SER A 136 27.14 12.12 -11.95
N LYS A 137 26.23 12.05 -10.95
CA LYS A 137 25.08 11.13 -11.00
C LYS A 137 24.06 11.61 -12.00
N TRP A 138 23.71 12.90 -11.98
CA TRP A 138 22.71 13.46 -12.88
C TRP A 138 23.18 13.50 -14.33
N GLU A 139 24.45 13.83 -14.57
CA GLU A 139 25.04 13.85 -15.92
C GLU A 139 24.85 12.53 -16.69
N LYS A 140 24.87 11.40 -15.98
CA LYS A 140 24.73 10.05 -16.57
C LYS A 140 23.29 9.62 -16.80
N LEU A 141 22.31 10.39 -16.36
CA LEU A 141 20.90 10.01 -16.47
C LEU A 141 20.43 10.02 -17.92
N ILE A 142 19.59 9.04 -18.24
CA ILE A 142 18.91 8.92 -19.53
C ILE A 142 17.52 9.53 -19.44
N SER A 143 17.22 10.48 -20.33
CA SER A 143 15.90 11.11 -20.41
C SER A 143 14.90 10.16 -21.07
N VAL A 144 13.79 9.89 -20.38
CA VAL A 144 12.67 9.08 -20.86
C VAL A 144 11.65 10.00 -21.51
N ARG A 145 11.42 9.83 -22.82
CA ARG A 145 10.51 10.65 -23.62
C ARG A 145 9.41 9.78 -24.22
N PRO A 146 8.32 9.51 -23.49
CA PRO A 146 7.22 8.73 -24.05
C PRO A 146 6.55 9.50 -25.18
N GLN A 147 6.29 8.85 -26.32
CA GLN A 147 5.50 9.47 -27.40
C GLN A 147 3.99 9.37 -27.18
N VAL A 148 3.56 8.39 -26.36
CA VAL A 148 2.15 8.07 -26.16
C VAL A 148 1.89 7.90 -24.67
N VAL A 149 0.93 8.68 -24.15
CA VAL A 149 0.40 8.51 -22.79
C VAL A 149 -0.85 7.65 -22.88
N HIS A 150 -0.81 6.49 -22.23
CA HIS A 150 -1.89 5.52 -22.29
C HIS A 150 -2.74 5.54 -21.03
N ARG A 151 -4.08 5.48 -21.20
CA ARG A 151 -4.99 5.04 -20.15
C ARG A 151 -5.23 3.54 -20.29
N LEU A 152 -4.95 2.81 -19.21
CA LEU A 152 -5.22 1.38 -19.13
C LEU A 152 -6.74 1.13 -19.09
N GLY A 153 -7.27 0.39 -20.08
CA GLY A 153 -8.55 -0.31 -19.91
C GLY A 153 -8.35 -1.60 -19.11
N ARG A 154 -9.42 -2.21 -18.59
CA ARG A 154 -9.33 -3.43 -17.75
C ARG A 154 -8.50 -4.55 -18.41
N ASP A 155 -8.61 -4.73 -19.73
CA ASP A 155 -7.98 -5.85 -20.44
C ASP A 155 -7.08 -5.44 -21.62
N LYS A 156 -7.18 -4.19 -22.11
CA LYS A 156 -6.43 -3.70 -23.27
C LYS A 156 -5.95 -2.27 -23.07
N ILE A 157 -4.75 -2.01 -23.59
CA ILE A 157 -4.16 -0.68 -23.68
C ILE A 157 -4.78 0.01 -24.91
N TYR A 158 -5.56 1.08 -24.68
CA TYR A 158 -6.10 1.90 -25.76
C TYR A 158 -5.15 3.06 -26.03
N MET A 159 -4.80 3.27 -27.30
CA MET A 159 -4.03 4.45 -27.76
C MET A 159 -4.92 5.69 -27.60
N ASN A 160 -4.48 6.65 -26.80
CA ASN A 160 -4.92 8.02 -26.99
C ASN A 160 -3.83 8.70 -27.82
N ASP A 161 -4.17 9.12 -29.04
CA ASP A 161 -3.30 9.94 -29.89
C ASP A 161 -3.19 11.40 -29.38
N GLU A 162 -3.55 11.66 -28.12
CA GLU A 162 -3.31 12.97 -27.51
C GLU A 162 -1.80 13.16 -27.37
N GLN A 163 -1.21 13.83 -28.36
CA GLN A 163 0.13 14.41 -28.22
C GLN A 163 0.14 15.22 -26.94
N VAL A 164 1.03 14.85 -26.02
CA VAL A 164 1.15 15.56 -24.77
C VAL A 164 1.65 16.97 -25.09
N SER A 165 0.79 17.95 -24.84
CA SER A 165 1.16 19.36 -24.98
C SER A 165 1.72 19.83 -23.64
N CYS A 166 2.97 20.27 -23.63
CA CYS A 166 3.55 20.95 -22.48
C CYS A 166 2.69 22.18 -22.16
N ARG A 167 1.98 22.14 -21.02
CA ARG A 167 1.32 23.34 -20.48
C ARG A 167 2.41 24.36 -20.12
N ARG A 168 2.14 25.65 -20.38
CA ARG A 168 3.00 26.84 -20.16
C ARG A 168 4.36 26.50 -19.55
N TYR A 169 5.38 26.42 -20.41
CA TYR A 169 6.75 26.10 -20.04
C TYR A 169 7.25 27.05 -18.94
N ASN A 170 7.55 26.50 -17.76
CA ASN A 170 8.32 27.17 -16.72
C ASN A 170 9.68 26.45 -16.60
N LYS A 171 10.78 27.14 -16.89
CA LYS A 171 12.14 26.56 -16.84
C LYS A 171 12.50 26.05 -15.43
N TRP A 172 11.97 26.66 -14.37
CA TRP A 172 12.17 26.22 -12.98
C TRP A 172 11.58 24.83 -12.71
N ALA A 173 10.56 24.46 -13.48
CA ALA A 173 9.96 23.13 -13.44
C ALA A 173 10.83 22.06 -14.13
N CYS A 174 11.92 22.44 -14.82
CA CYS A 174 12.89 21.54 -15.43
C CYS A 174 14.10 21.23 -14.54
N LEU A 175 14.16 21.71 -13.30
CA LEU A 175 15.22 21.38 -12.35
C LEU A 175 15.07 19.95 -11.79
N PRO A 176 16.17 19.29 -11.36
CA PRO A 176 16.17 17.91 -10.86
C PRO A 176 15.10 17.58 -9.82
N LYS A 177 14.78 18.52 -8.92
CA LYS A 177 13.71 18.36 -7.90
C LYS A 177 12.33 18.00 -8.48
N ASN A 178 12.07 18.37 -9.73
CA ASN A 178 10.80 18.15 -10.41
C ASN A 178 10.87 16.97 -11.40
N TRP A 179 12.03 16.31 -11.50
CA TRP A 179 12.19 15.13 -12.32
C TRP A 179 11.56 13.94 -11.63
N PHE A 180 10.84 13.14 -12.41
CA PHE A 180 10.45 11.82 -11.98
C PHE A 180 11.62 10.88 -12.20
N MET A 181 12.39 10.66 -11.14
CA MET A 181 13.54 9.76 -11.13
C MET A 181 13.07 8.30 -11.17
N LEU A 182 13.71 7.50 -12.02
CA LEU A 182 13.37 6.10 -12.25
C LEU A 182 14.54 5.22 -11.82
N TRP A 183 14.30 4.39 -10.81
CA TRP A 183 15.15 3.25 -10.48
C TRP A 183 14.60 2.00 -11.16
N PHE A 184 15.48 1.09 -11.57
CA PHE A 184 15.09 -0.24 -12.03
C PHE A 184 15.70 -1.30 -11.12
N MET A 185 14.95 -2.37 -10.84
CA MET A 185 15.43 -3.43 -9.96
C MET A 185 16.71 -4.08 -10.50
N GLY A 186 17.74 -4.15 -9.64
CA GLY A 186 19.08 -4.63 -9.96
C GLY A 186 20.11 -3.53 -10.23
N GLU A 187 19.68 -2.27 -10.28
CA GLU A 187 20.56 -1.09 -10.36
C GLU A 187 20.61 -0.42 -8.97
N ASP A 188 21.82 -0.09 -8.50
CA ASP A 188 22.04 0.51 -7.18
C ASP A 188 21.68 2.02 -7.14
N ASP A 189 21.45 2.64 -8.30
CA ASP A 189 21.24 4.08 -8.47
C ASP A 189 20.13 4.35 -9.51
N GLU A 190 19.52 5.54 -9.48
CA GLU A 190 18.60 5.95 -10.54
C GLU A 190 19.35 6.18 -11.85
N THR A 191 18.89 5.56 -12.93
CA THR A 191 19.56 5.62 -14.25
C THR A 191 18.79 6.46 -15.26
N HIS A 192 17.51 6.72 -15.00
CA HIS A 192 16.61 7.38 -15.94
C HIS A 192 15.78 8.47 -15.25
N PHE A 193 15.32 9.46 -16.03
CA PHE A 193 14.42 10.50 -15.53
C PHE A 193 13.39 10.95 -16.56
N LEU A 194 12.21 11.36 -16.10
CA LEU A 194 11.24 12.14 -16.88
C LEU A 194 11.12 13.54 -16.29
N CYS A 195 11.48 14.56 -17.06
CA CYS A 195 11.13 15.93 -16.72
C CYS A 195 9.66 16.18 -17.08
N ARG A 196 8.76 16.24 -16.09
CA ARG A 196 7.31 16.41 -16.33
C ARG A 196 6.95 17.77 -16.96
N ALA A 197 7.82 18.76 -16.84
CA ALA A 197 7.57 20.10 -17.35
C ALA A 197 7.80 20.24 -18.85
N CYS A 198 8.83 19.59 -19.39
CA CYS A 198 9.18 19.65 -20.81
C CYS A 198 9.18 18.29 -21.51
N GLU A 199 8.85 17.21 -20.80
CA GLU A 199 8.92 15.82 -21.26
C GLU A 199 10.26 15.43 -21.86
N GLY A 200 11.33 15.99 -21.30
CA GLY A 200 12.70 15.79 -21.78
C GLY A 200 13.12 16.68 -22.95
N GLN A 201 12.22 17.43 -23.59
CA GLN A 201 12.54 18.20 -24.82
C GLN A 201 13.71 19.19 -24.65
N ASN A 202 13.85 19.79 -23.47
CA ASN A 202 14.87 20.80 -23.18
C ASN A 202 16.15 20.22 -22.54
N HIS A 203 16.24 18.90 -22.40
CA HIS A 203 17.38 18.21 -21.81
C HIS A 203 18.20 17.52 -22.91
N LYS A 204 18.89 18.31 -23.76
CA LYS A 204 19.64 17.81 -24.92
C LYS A 204 21.03 17.28 -24.56
N GLU A 205 21.53 17.71 -23.41
CA GLU A 205 22.75 17.27 -22.77
C GLU A 205 22.68 15.81 -22.31
N HIS A 206 21.47 15.30 -22.07
CA HIS A 206 21.23 13.91 -21.69
C HIS A 206 20.95 13.01 -22.90
N ASN A 207 21.42 11.77 -22.83
CA ASN A 207 21.02 10.71 -23.75
C ASN A 207 19.53 10.42 -23.59
N ASN A 208 18.86 10.04 -24.68
CA ASN A 208 17.44 9.72 -24.65
C ASN A 208 17.21 8.22 -24.76
N ALA A 209 16.30 7.70 -23.95
CA ALA A 209 15.81 6.34 -24.14
C ALA A 209 15.19 6.23 -25.55
N PRO A 210 15.50 5.17 -26.32
CA PRO A 210 14.96 5.02 -27.65
C PRO A 210 13.43 4.91 -27.59
N VAL A 211 12.73 5.67 -28.43
CA VAL A 211 11.26 5.64 -28.45
C VAL A 211 10.74 4.31 -29.01
N GLU A 212 11.43 3.78 -30.00
CA GLU A 212 11.08 2.53 -30.69
C GLU A 212 12.30 1.62 -30.70
N ILE A 213 12.11 0.36 -30.30
CA ILE A 213 13.17 -0.65 -30.29
C ILE A 213 12.75 -1.92 -31.02
N LYS A 214 13.74 -2.65 -31.53
CA LYS A 214 13.57 -4.04 -31.94
C LYS A 214 14.22 -4.95 -30.91
N HIS A 215 13.48 -5.92 -30.41
CA HIS A 215 13.95 -6.82 -29.37
C HIS A 215 14.05 -8.26 -29.88
N HIS A 216 15.08 -9.00 -29.48
CA HIS A 216 15.32 -10.37 -29.99
C HIS A 216 14.23 -11.37 -29.56
N LEU A 217 13.58 -11.16 -28.40
CA LEU A 217 12.42 -11.96 -27.98
C LEU A 217 11.13 -11.61 -28.76
N HIS A 218 11.13 -10.49 -29.48
CA HIS A 218 9.98 -10.03 -30.26
C HIS A 218 10.42 -9.46 -31.63
N PRO A 219 11.00 -10.29 -32.53
CA PRO A 219 11.66 -9.78 -33.74
C PRO A 219 10.69 -9.33 -34.84
N LYS A 220 9.40 -9.70 -34.76
CA LYS A 220 8.40 -9.45 -35.82
C LYS A 220 7.88 -8.01 -35.85
N HIS A 221 7.82 -7.36 -34.69
CA HIS A 221 7.32 -5.99 -34.56
C HIS A 221 8.28 -5.19 -33.69
N SER A 222 8.30 -3.88 -33.90
CA SER A 222 8.97 -2.98 -32.96
C SER A 222 8.13 -2.79 -31.70
N LEU A 223 8.79 -2.44 -30.60
CA LEU A 223 8.16 -2.07 -29.34
C LEU A 223 8.26 -0.55 -29.16
N LEU A 224 7.18 0.08 -28.72
CA LEU A 224 7.13 1.52 -28.44
C LEU A 224 7.23 1.79 -26.94
N LEU A 225 7.94 2.84 -26.57
CA LEU A 225 8.04 3.31 -25.19
C LEU A 225 6.72 3.98 -24.77
N VAL A 226 6.11 3.43 -23.73
CA VAL A 226 4.80 3.84 -23.21
C VAL A 226 4.94 4.37 -21.78
N ASN A 227 4.14 5.40 -21.47
CA ASN A 227 3.91 5.90 -20.11
C ASN A 227 2.45 5.63 -19.70
N ILE A 228 2.24 5.06 -18.52
CA ILE A 228 0.91 4.90 -17.92
C ILE A 228 0.82 5.74 -16.64
N GLU A 229 -0.09 6.71 -16.62
CA GLU A 229 -0.32 7.61 -15.47
C GLU A 229 -0.85 6.89 -14.22
N ILE A 230 -1.53 5.76 -14.41
CA ILE A 230 -2.11 4.95 -13.33
C ILE A 230 -1.31 3.65 -13.27
N TYR A 231 -0.68 3.35 -12.14
CA TYR A 231 0.06 2.10 -11.93
C TYR A 231 -0.64 0.92 -12.61
N PRO A 232 -0.03 0.33 -13.65
CA PRO A 232 -0.65 -0.79 -14.35
C PRO A 232 -0.78 -1.91 -13.33
N ARG A 233 -2.01 -2.22 -12.92
CA ARG A 233 -2.26 -3.35 -12.03
C ARG A 233 -1.76 -4.61 -12.75
N GLU A 234 -0.67 -5.17 -12.24
CA GLU A 234 -0.24 -6.56 -12.44
C GLU A 234 0.08 -7.00 -13.86
N ARG A 235 0.48 -6.06 -14.73
CA ARG A 235 1.17 -6.46 -15.95
C ARG A 235 2.63 -6.73 -15.61
N LYS A 236 3.14 -7.85 -16.12
CA LYS A 236 4.52 -8.31 -15.91
C LYS A 236 5.35 -8.14 -17.18
N CYS A 237 6.64 -7.93 -16.98
CA CYS A 237 7.64 -7.89 -18.05
C CYS A 237 7.82 -9.29 -18.66
N TYR A 238 7.82 -9.40 -19.98
CA TYR A 238 8.01 -10.69 -20.64
C TYR A 238 9.36 -11.33 -20.33
N CYS A 239 10.42 -10.52 -20.21
CA CYS A 239 11.78 -11.01 -20.01
C CYS A 239 12.02 -11.50 -18.58
N CYS A 240 11.66 -10.71 -17.57
CA CYS A 240 12.00 -10.99 -16.17
C CYS A 240 10.81 -11.40 -15.30
N ASP A 241 9.58 -11.39 -15.82
CA ASP A 241 8.32 -11.65 -15.07
C ASP A 241 8.06 -10.70 -13.88
N GLU A 242 8.87 -9.67 -13.68
CA GLU A 242 8.63 -8.62 -12.68
C GLU A 242 7.50 -7.68 -13.11
N ASP A 243 6.87 -7.01 -12.15
CA ASP A 243 5.83 -6.03 -12.42
C ASP A 243 6.37 -4.88 -13.29
N LEU A 244 5.52 -4.38 -14.19
CA LEU A 244 5.86 -3.26 -15.04
C LEU A 244 5.88 -1.97 -14.23
N GLY A 245 6.94 -1.19 -14.41
CA GLY A 245 6.99 0.18 -13.90
C GLY A 245 6.04 1.11 -14.66
N THR A 246 6.10 2.40 -14.34
CA THR A 246 5.35 3.46 -15.03
C THR A 246 5.72 3.56 -16.51
N PHE A 247 6.97 3.20 -16.86
CA PHE A 247 7.49 3.23 -18.23
C PHE A 247 7.99 1.85 -18.65
N PHE A 248 7.55 1.43 -19.83
CA PHE A 248 7.94 0.15 -20.42
C PHE A 248 7.74 0.16 -21.93
N TYR A 249 8.31 -0.82 -22.61
CA TYR A 249 8.13 -1.02 -24.04
C TYR A 249 6.96 -1.95 -24.32
N HIS A 250 6.10 -1.59 -25.27
CA HIS A 250 4.90 -2.33 -25.63
C HIS A 250 4.73 -2.53 -27.13
N CYS A 251 4.24 -3.69 -27.53
CA CYS A 251 3.72 -3.94 -28.86
C CYS A 251 2.20 -4.06 -28.81
N SER A 252 1.48 -3.09 -29.36
CA SER A 252 0.02 -3.10 -29.42
C SER A 252 -0.57 -4.27 -30.22
N ALA A 253 0.13 -4.71 -31.28
CA ALA A 253 -0.34 -5.81 -32.13
C ALA A 253 -0.27 -7.18 -31.44
N CYS A 254 0.73 -7.40 -30.58
CA CYS A 254 0.98 -8.70 -29.94
C CYS A 254 0.72 -8.71 -28.43
N ASP A 255 0.39 -7.56 -27.85
CA ASP A 255 0.33 -7.32 -26.41
C ASP A 255 1.60 -7.75 -25.66
N PHE A 256 2.76 -7.55 -26.30
CA PHE A 256 4.07 -7.86 -25.73
C PHE A 256 4.56 -6.68 -24.88
N THR A 257 4.98 -6.92 -23.65
CA THR A 257 5.47 -5.90 -22.70
C THR A 257 6.88 -6.22 -22.21
N LEU A 258 7.73 -5.19 -22.06
CA LEU A 258 9.11 -5.32 -21.62
C LEU A 258 9.53 -4.12 -20.77
N ASN A 259 10.04 -4.36 -19.55
CA ASN A 259 10.64 -3.32 -18.73
C ASN A 259 11.86 -2.71 -19.42
N ILE A 260 12.12 -1.42 -19.18
CA ILE A 260 13.26 -0.70 -19.77
C ILE A 260 14.58 -1.42 -19.42
N ALA A 261 14.77 -1.81 -18.15
CA ALA A 261 15.94 -2.56 -17.70
C ALA A 261 16.10 -3.96 -18.31
N CYS A 262 15.13 -4.46 -19.08
CA CYS A 262 15.22 -5.74 -19.78
C CYS A 262 15.61 -5.59 -21.26
N VAL A 263 15.69 -4.38 -21.80
CA VAL A 263 16.04 -4.14 -23.21
C VAL A 263 17.47 -4.57 -23.53
N GLU A 264 18.39 -4.34 -22.61
CA GLU A 264 19.82 -4.63 -22.79
C GLU A 264 20.23 -5.98 -22.19
N LYS A 265 19.29 -6.71 -21.56
CA LYS A 265 19.62 -8.01 -20.97
C LYS A 265 19.96 -9.02 -22.08
N PRO A 266 21.09 -9.73 -21.97
CA PRO A 266 21.47 -10.71 -22.97
C PRO A 266 20.46 -11.88 -23.01
N PRO A 267 20.24 -12.48 -24.20
CA PRO A 267 19.34 -13.62 -24.33
C PRO A 267 19.86 -14.84 -23.57
N VAL A 268 19.05 -15.37 -22.64
CA VAL A 268 19.28 -16.68 -22.03
C VAL A 268 18.74 -17.76 -22.97
N LEU A 269 19.61 -18.35 -23.79
CA LEU A 269 19.21 -19.32 -24.83
C LEU A 269 19.07 -20.74 -24.31
N SER A 270 19.78 -21.08 -23.25
CA SER A 270 19.76 -22.39 -22.61
C SER A 270 19.91 -22.24 -21.11
N ILE A 271 19.18 -23.07 -20.37
CA ILE A 271 19.21 -23.10 -18.91
C ILE A 271 19.53 -24.52 -18.48
N ASP A 272 20.58 -24.66 -17.68
CA ASP A 272 20.85 -25.89 -16.96
C ASP A 272 20.25 -25.79 -15.56
N HIS A 273 19.21 -26.58 -15.29
CA HIS A 273 18.54 -26.57 -13.98
C HIS A 273 18.25 -27.99 -13.50
N PRO A 274 19.31 -28.74 -13.13
CA PRO A 274 19.22 -30.18 -12.84
C PRO A 274 18.30 -30.49 -11.66
N LYS A 275 18.02 -29.51 -10.79
CA LYS A 275 17.02 -29.66 -9.72
C LYS A 275 15.63 -29.98 -10.27
N TRP A 276 15.22 -29.35 -11.37
CA TRP A 276 13.86 -29.43 -11.93
C TRP A 276 13.73 -30.37 -13.12
N HIS A 277 14.78 -30.45 -13.93
CA HIS A 277 14.81 -31.32 -15.08
C HIS A 277 16.25 -31.73 -15.38
N GLU A 278 16.48 -33.03 -15.63
CA GLU A 278 17.83 -33.61 -15.77
C GLU A 278 18.58 -33.11 -17.01
N HIS A 279 17.86 -32.68 -18.04
CA HIS A 279 18.45 -32.19 -19.29
C HIS A 279 18.48 -30.66 -19.35
N THR A 280 19.49 -30.13 -20.06
CA THR A 280 19.54 -28.71 -20.41
C THR A 280 18.31 -28.31 -21.21
N LEU A 281 17.63 -27.26 -20.76
CA LEU A 281 16.46 -26.70 -21.41
C LEU A 281 16.89 -25.64 -22.43
N VAL A 282 16.19 -25.56 -23.56
CA VAL A 282 16.44 -24.59 -24.62
C VAL A 282 15.27 -23.63 -24.79
N LEU A 283 15.57 -22.37 -25.06
CA LEU A 283 14.55 -21.33 -25.28
C LEU A 283 13.70 -21.67 -26.52
N PHE A 284 12.39 -21.68 -26.35
CA PHE A 284 11.44 -21.82 -27.45
C PHE A 284 10.95 -20.44 -27.91
N SER A 285 11.57 -19.88 -28.95
CA SER A 285 11.35 -18.49 -29.37
C SER A 285 9.99 -18.19 -30.02
N ARG A 286 9.16 -19.21 -30.32
CA ARG A 286 7.85 -18.99 -30.94
C ARG A 286 6.78 -18.83 -29.86
N THR A 287 5.99 -17.77 -29.97
CA THR A 287 4.77 -17.59 -29.16
C THR A 287 3.77 -18.70 -29.52
N THR A 288 3.45 -19.56 -28.55
CA THR A 288 2.52 -20.69 -28.69
C THR A 288 1.82 -20.94 -27.34
N SER A 289 0.76 -21.73 -27.34
CA SER A 289 0.00 -22.12 -26.14
C SER A 289 0.36 -23.54 -25.73
N LEU A 290 1.60 -23.75 -25.28
CA LEU A 290 2.02 -25.04 -24.73
C LEU A 290 1.78 -25.04 -23.22
N THR A 291 1.18 -26.11 -22.70
CA THR A 291 0.95 -26.28 -21.27
C THR A 291 2.29 -26.46 -20.54
N CYS A 292 2.53 -25.64 -19.53
CA CYS A 292 3.70 -25.78 -18.68
C CYS A 292 3.53 -26.95 -17.71
N ASP A 293 4.50 -27.88 -17.73
CA ASP A 293 4.51 -29.09 -16.89
C ASP A 293 4.56 -28.77 -15.40
N VAL A 294 5.09 -27.60 -15.03
CA VAL A 294 5.23 -27.18 -13.63
C VAL A 294 3.97 -26.51 -13.08
N CYS A 295 3.19 -25.80 -13.90
CA CYS A 295 2.04 -25.03 -13.39
C CYS A 295 0.70 -25.30 -14.06
N ALA A 296 0.63 -26.24 -15.01
CA ALA A 296 -0.56 -26.63 -15.75
C ALA A 296 -1.24 -25.49 -16.54
N LEU A 297 -0.57 -24.35 -16.78
CA LEU A 297 -1.12 -23.24 -17.55
C LEU A 297 -0.50 -23.23 -18.95
N ALA A 298 -1.32 -23.00 -19.97
CA ALA A 298 -0.87 -22.92 -21.38
C ALA A 298 -0.45 -21.51 -21.82
N TYR A 299 -0.90 -20.48 -21.11
CA TYR A 299 -0.61 -19.09 -21.42
C TYR A 299 0.28 -18.51 -20.33
N SER A 300 1.36 -17.84 -20.76
CA SER A 300 2.20 -17.05 -19.88
C SER A 300 2.73 -15.82 -20.60
N THR A 301 2.83 -14.73 -19.85
CA THR A 301 3.55 -13.51 -20.21
C THR A 301 5.05 -13.70 -20.01
N SER A 302 5.59 -14.90 -20.24
CA SER A 302 7.01 -15.21 -20.04
C SER A 302 7.50 -16.14 -21.15
N PRO A 303 8.81 -16.18 -21.46
CA PRO A 303 9.38 -17.16 -22.39
C PRO A 303 9.11 -18.59 -21.94
N PHE A 304 9.11 -19.51 -22.91
CA PHE A 304 9.04 -20.94 -22.69
C PHE A 304 10.41 -21.55 -22.91
N TYR A 305 10.77 -22.51 -22.06
CA TYR A 305 11.90 -23.37 -22.24
C TYR A 305 11.41 -24.81 -22.40
N ILE A 306 12.06 -25.55 -23.29
CA ILE A 306 11.68 -26.92 -23.58
C ILE A 306 12.88 -27.85 -23.49
N CYS A 307 12.62 -29.10 -23.14
CA CYS A 307 13.52 -30.21 -23.39
C CYS A 307 12.98 -31.04 -24.56
N PRO A 308 13.52 -30.88 -25.78
CA PRO A 308 13.03 -31.64 -26.94
C PRO A 308 13.12 -33.17 -26.75
N PRO A 309 14.17 -33.75 -26.14
CA PRO A 309 14.22 -35.19 -25.86
C PRO A 309 13.09 -35.71 -24.96
N CYS A 310 12.67 -34.93 -23.96
CA CYS A 310 11.66 -35.36 -22.99
C CYS A 310 10.25 -34.87 -23.32
N GLY A 311 10.10 -33.89 -24.21
CA GLY A 311 8.84 -33.17 -24.40
C GLY A 311 8.47 -32.26 -23.22
N PHE A 312 9.39 -32.01 -22.28
CA PHE A 312 9.14 -31.15 -21.12
C PHE A 312 9.05 -29.69 -21.54
N VAL A 313 8.06 -28.96 -21.01
CA VAL A 313 7.77 -27.55 -21.27
C VAL A 313 7.64 -26.81 -19.95
N VAL A 314 8.35 -25.70 -19.81
CA VAL A 314 8.28 -24.88 -18.61
C VAL A 314 8.32 -23.39 -18.95
N HIS A 315 7.51 -22.60 -18.26
CA HIS A 315 7.63 -21.14 -18.31
C HIS A 315 8.95 -20.71 -17.68
N GLY A 316 9.63 -19.68 -18.20
CA GLY A 316 10.84 -19.13 -17.58
C GLY A 316 10.66 -18.86 -16.10
N ARG A 317 9.57 -18.17 -15.74
CA ARG A 317 9.17 -17.91 -14.34
C ARG A 317 8.77 -19.14 -13.51
N CYS A 318 8.58 -20.30 -14.12
CA CYS A 318 8.31 -21.55 -13.40
C CYS A 318 9.60 -22.31 -13.07
N ILE A 319 10.72 -22.00 -13.73
CA ILE A 319 12.00 -22.66 -13.52
C ILE A 319 12.53 -22.35 -12.12
N ASP A 320 12.41 -21.09 -11.71
CA ASP A 320 12.89 -20.59 -10.42
C ASP A 320 11.84 -20.70 -9.30
N LEU A 321 10.82 -21.54 -9.48
CA LEU A 321 9.89 -21.79 -8.38
C LEU A 321 10.63 -22.46 -7.22
N PRO A 322 10.22 -22.19 -5.98
CA PRO A 322 10.83 -22.80 -4.81
C PRO A 322 10.43 -24.27 -4.63
N ARG A 323 11.20 -25.01 -3.83
CA ARG A 323 11.00 -26.42 -3.51
C ARG A 323 10.18 -26.62 -2.26
N VAL A 324 10.47 -25.90 -1.19
CA VAL A 324 9.77 -26.00 0.08
C VAL A 324 9.39 -24.62 0.55
N ILE A 325 8.10 -24.41 0.75
CA ILE A 325 7.57 -23.08 1.11
C ILE A 325 6.60 -23.17 2.26
N ARG A 326 6.40 -22.02 2.89
CA ARG A 326 5.30 -21.78 3.82
C ARG A 326 4.24 -20.92 3.13
N ILE A 327 2.98 -21.24 3.36
CA ILE A 327 1.86 -20.43 2.87
C ILE A 327 0.91 -20.08 4.00
N SER A 328 0.20 -18.96 3.88
CA SER A 328 -0.80 -18.49 4.85
C SER A 328 -2.02 -19.41 4.96
N ARG A 329 -2.32 -20.19 3.92
CA ARG A 329 -3.53 -21.03 3.80
C ARG A 329 -3.39 -22.41 4.44
N HIS A 330 -2.21 -22.75 4.96
CA HIS A 330 -1.94 -24.05 5.57
C HIS A 330 -0.84 -23.93 6.64
N PRO A 331 -1.00 -24.54 7.84
CA PRO A 331 -0.04 -24.38 8.93
C PRO A 331 1.33 -25.03 8.66
N HIS A 332 1.37 -26.14 7.92
CA HIS A 332 2.61 -26.85 7.63
C HIS A 332 3.30 -26.31 6.39
N ARG A 333 4.61 -26.55 6.29
CA ARG A 333 5.33 -26.39 5.04
C ARG A 333 4.78 -27.34 3.98
N ILE A 334 4.84 -26.89 2.73
CA ILE A 334 4.45 -27.67 1.56
C ILE A 334 5.63 -27.77 0.61
N SER A 335 5.77 -28.92 -0.02
CA SER A 335 6.87 -29.23 -0.93
C SER A 335 6.36 -29.37 -2.35
N PHE A 336 7.16 -28.91 -3.31
CA PHE A 336 6.89 -29.08 -4.71
C PHE A 336 6.87 -30.57 -5.08
N THR A 337 5.85 -30.95 -5.82
CA THR A 337 5.58 -32.30 -6.30
C THR A 337 5.43 -32.24 -7.82
N PRO A 338 6.32 -32.89 -8.60
CA PRO A 338 6.30 -32.83 -10.06
C PRO A 338 5.02 -33.39 -10.70
N SER A 339 4.42 -34.41 -10.06
CA SER A 339 3.17 -35.03 -10.49
C SER A 339 2.49 -35.65 -9.29
N PHE A 340 1.17 -35.56 -9.23
CA PHE A 340 0.38 -36.15 -8.15
C PHE A 340 0.02 -37.60 -8.48
N HIS A 341 -0.08 -38.44 -7.46
CA HIS A 341 -0.62 -39.78 -7.65
C HIS A 341 -2.10 -39.70 -8.04
N GLN A 342 -2.59 -40.76 -8.69
CA GLN A 342 -3.95 -40.83 -9.19
C GLN A 342 -4.96 -40.65 -8.06
N GLY A 343 -5.67 -39.52 -8.08
CA GLY A 343 -6.60 -39.12 -7.03
C GLY A 343 -7.38 -37.86 -7.41
N ASN A 344 -8.35 -37.50 -6.57
CA ASN A 344 -9.12 -36.27 -6.70
C ASN A 344 -8.51 -35.19 -5.79
N TRP A 345 -7.54 -34.48 -6.33
CA TRP A 345 -6.87 -33.39 -5.64
C TRP A 345 -7.57 -32.06 -5.90
N PHE A 346 -7.74 -31.26 -4.85
CA PHE A 346 -8.27 -29.91 -4.93
C PHE A 346 -7.26 -28.94 -4.33
N CYS A 347 -7.07 -27.82 -5.00
CA CYS A 347 -6.17 -26.77 -4.52
C CYS A 347 -6.78 -26.11 -3.28
N GLY A 348 -6.05 -26.09 -2.17
CA GLY A 348 -6.49 -25.45 -0.93
C GLY A 348 -6.62 -23.92 -1.00
N VAL A 349 -6.11 -23.29 -2.07
CA VAL A 349 -6.18 -21.84 -2.30
C VAL A 349 -7.36 -21.48 -3.20
N CYS A 350 -7.37 -21.94 -4.46
CA CYS A 350 -8.44 -21.61 -5.40
C CYS A 350 -9.64 -22.57 -5.36
N ARG A 351 -9.54 -23.67 -4.59
CA ARG A 351 -10.54 -24.74 -4.43
C ARG A 351 -10.90 -25.51 -5.69
N ARG A 352 -10.20 -25.28 -6.81
CA ARG A 352 -10.38 -26.01 -8.07
C ARG A 352 -9.58 -27.29 -8.10
N LYS A 353 -9.99 -28.23 -8.96
CA LYS A 353 -9.30 -29.50 -9.18
C LYS A 353 -7.86 -29.27 -9.67
N ILE A 354 -6.93 -30.09 -9.17
CA ILE A 354 -5.55 -30.18 -9.65
C ILE A 354 -5.49 -31.30 -10.69
N GLU A 355 -4.82 -31.04 -11.81
CA GLU A 355 -4.52 -32.06 -12.81
C GLU A 355 -3.28 -32.83 -12.37
N ASN A 356 -3.39 -34.15 -12.30
CA ASN A 356 -2.41 -34.99 -11.63
C ASN A 356 -1.09 -35.12 -12.39
N ASP A 357 -1.13 -34.93 -13.72
CA ASP A 357 0.03 -35.05 -14.61
C ASP A 357 0.98 -33.84 -14.52
N PHE A 358 0.59 -32.80 -13.80
CA PHE A 358 1.32 -31.54 -13.69
C PHE A 358 1.81 -31.26 -12.27
N GLY A 359 2.79 -30.36 -12.18
CA GLY A 359 3.38 -29.91 -10.95
C GLY A 359 2.45 -29.12 -10.03
N GLY A 360 2.67 -29.25 -8.73
CA GLY A 360 2.00 -28.49 -7.68
C GLY A 360 2.75 -28.60 -6.37
N TYR A 361 2.15 -28.10 -5.29
CA TYR A 361 2.69 -28.28 -3.94
C TYR A 361 1.77 -29.17 -3.12
N SER A 362 2.35 -29.99 -2.25
CA SER A 362 1.61 -30.78 -1.27
C SER A 362 2.27 -30.75 0.09
N CYS A 363 1.45 -30.88 1.14
CA CYS A 363 1.98 -31.10 2.48
C CYS A 363 2.57 -32.52 2.57
N VAL A 364 3.81 -32.61 3.03
CA VAL A 364 4.51 -33.88 3.23
C VAL A 364 4.20 -34.54 4.57
N LYS A 365 3.52 -33.83 5.47
CA LYS A 365 3.16 -34.34 6.79
C LYS A 365 2.19 -35.52 6.65
N TYR A 366 2.54 -36.62 7.31
CA TYR A 366 1.74 -37.84 7.29
C TYR A 366 0.28 -37.57 7.70
N GLY A 367 -0.67 -38.06 6.91
CA GLY A 367 -2.11 -37.86 7.12
C GLY A 367 -2.65 -36.50 6.67
N CYS A 368 -1.81 -35.60 6.17
CA CYS A 368 -2.25 -34.32 5.61
C CYS A 368 -2.39 -34.42 4.08
N SER A 369 -3.61 -34.25 3.57
CA SER A 369 -3.89 -34.28 2.12
C SER A 369 -3.94 -32.89 1.49
N TYR A 370 -3.30 -31.89 2.10
CA TYR A 370 -3.31 -30.54 1.56
C TYR A 370 -2.46 -30.45 0.29
N ALA A 371 -3.03 -29.88 -0.77
CA ALA A 371 -2.34 -29.61 -2.02
C ALA A 371 -2.74 -28.25 -2.58
N ALA A 372 -1.89 -27.66 -3.42
CA ALA A 372 -2.17 -26.42 -4.12
C ALA A 372 -1.51 -26.41 -5.51
N HIS A 373 -2.12 -25.74 -6.48
CA HIS A 373 -1.45 -25.47 -7.76
C HIS A 373 -0.18 -24.66 -7.52
N SER A 374 0.86 -24.87 -8.32
CA SER A 374 2.13 -24.14 -8.21
C SER A 374 1.92 -22.63 -8.18
N ARG A 375 1.09 -22.13 -9.10
CA ARG A 375 0.79 -20.69 -9.21
C ARG A 375 -0.09 -20.15 -8.11
N CYS A 376 -0.88 -20.99 -7.44
CA CYS A 376 -1.68 -20.58 -6.30
C CYS A 376 -0.85 -20.53 -5.01
N ALA A 377 0.09 -21.45 -4.85
CA ALA A 377 0.96 -21.50 -3.68
C ALA A 377 1.98 -20.35 -3.67
N THR A 378 2.44 -19.89 -4.85
CA THR A 378 3.43 -18.82 -4.98
C THR A 378 2.83 -17.46 -5.36
N GLN A 379 1.57 -17.20 -5.03
CA GLN A 379 0.97 -15.87 -5.19
C GLN A 379 1.49 -14.93 -4.10
N SER A 380 1.71 -13.66 -4.43
CA SER A 380 2.25 -12.65 -3.52
C SER A 380 1.45 -12.44 -2.23
N ASN A 381 0.16 -12.74 -2.23
CA ASN A 381 -0.73 -12.68 -1.07
C ASN A 381 -0.80 -13.98 -0.24
N VAL A 382 -0.12 -15.06 -0.67
CA VAL A 382 -0.23 -16.41 -0.08
C VAL A 382 1.06 -16.87 0.60
N TRP A 383 2.23 -16.56 0.05
CA TRP A 383 3.53 -16.96 0.62
C TRP A 383 4.41 -15.75 0.91
N ASP A 384 5.46 -15.94 1.70
CA ASP A 384 6.38 -14.89 2.15
C ASP A 384 7.58 -14.65 1.20
N GLY A 385 7.70 -15.41 0.12
CA GLY A 385 8.82 -15.29 -0.82
C GLY A 385 10.10 -16.00 -0.37
N VAL A 386 10.05 -16.81 0.70
CA VAL A 386 11.24 -17.47 1.27
C VAL A 386 11.27 -18.96 0.89
N GLU A 387 12.38 -19.40 0.29
CA GLU A 387 12.70 -20.82 0.10
C GLU A 387 13.17 -21.43 1.43
N LEU A 388 12.60 -22.57 1.80
CA LEU A 388 12.85 -23.25 3.07
C LEU A 388 13.43 -24.67 2.87
N GLU A 389 13.86 -25.01 1.66
CA GLU A 389 14.60 -26.25 1.39
C GLU A 389 15.89 -26.29 2.23
N GLY A 390 16.04 -27.32 3.07
CA GLY A 390 17.20 -27.50 3.94
C GLY A 390 17.12 -26.79 5.29
N GLU A 391 16.19 -25.84 5.45
CA GLU A 391 15.97 -25.17 6.73
C GLU A 391 15.21 -26.09 7.71
N PRO A 392 15.61 -26.18 8.98
CA PRO A 392 14.89 -26.98 9.97
C PRO A 392 13.46 -26.45 10.16
N GLU A 393 12.51 -27.35 10.45
CA GLU A 393 11.14 -26.95 10.76
C GLU A 393 11.10 -26.28 12.13
N GLU A 394 10.46 -25.10 12.21
CA GLU A 394 10.32 -24.38 13.48
C GLU A 394 9.17 -24.99 14.28
N ASP A 395 9.49 -25.56 15.44
CA ASP A 395 8.47 -25.95 16.43
C ASP A 395 7.84 -24.69 17.01
N ILE A 396 6.59 -24.43 16.66
CA ILE A 396 5.83 -23.30 17.22
C ILE A 396 5.27 -23.74 18.55
N GLU A 397 5.88 -23.28 19.65
CA GLU A 397 5.32 -23.49 20.99
C GLU A 397 3.98 -22.75 21.12
N GLU A 398 2.89 -23.52 21.23
CA GLU A 398 1.57 -23.00 21.57
C GLU A 398 1.51 -22.66 23.06
N ILE A 399 1.86 -21.41 23.39
CA ILE A 399 1.74 -20.91 24.76
C ILE A 399 0.27 -20.57 25.03
N PRO A 400 -0.39 -21.20 26.03
CA PRO A 400 -1.78 -20.92 26.34
C PRO A 400 -1.98 -19.45 26.78
N PRO A 401 -3.14 -18.84 26.47
CA PRO A 401 -3.42 -17.45 26.85
C PRO A 401 -3.57 -17.27 28.36
N PHE A 402 -3.96 -18.29 29.10
CA PHE A 402 -4.13 -18.19 30.55
C PHE A 402 -3.76 -19.47 31.28
N VAL A 403 -3.54 -19.32 32.58
CA VAL A 403 -3.43 -20.44 33.52
C VAL A 403 -4.75 -20.55 34.29
N ARG A 404 -5.33 -21.75 34.37
CA ARG A 404 -6.50 -22.03 35.21
C ARG A 404 -6.02 -22.25 36.65
N ILE A 405 -6.44 -21.38 37.57
CA ILE A 405 -6.08 -21.47 39.00
C ILE A 405 -7.03 -22.43 39.71
N SER A 406 -8.33 -22.31 39.41
CA SER A 406 -9.39 -23.20 39.92
C SER A 406 -10.56 -23.21 38.93
N ASP A 407 -11.61 -23.98 39.23
CA ASP A 407 -12.83 -23.97 38.42
C ASP A 407 -13.40 -22.56 38.28
N GLY A 408 -13.54 -22.12 37.03
CA GLY A 408 -14.01 -20.79 36.67
C GLY A 408 -13.06 -19.64 36.99
N ILE A 409 -11.84 -19.85 37.50
CA ILE A 409 -10.90 -18.75 37.82
C ILE A 409 -9.62 -18.88 37.00
N ILE A 410 -9.31 -17.84 36.22
CA ILE A 410 -8.15 -17.79 35.33
C ILE A 410 -7.22 -16.61 35.64
N GLN A 411 -5.93 -16.81 35.39
CA GLN A 411 -4.95 -15.74 35.29
C GLN A 411 -4.60 -15.53 33.82
N HIS A 412 -5.11 -14.45 33.24
CA HIS A 412 -4.93 -14.14 31.83
C HIS A 412 -3.62 -13.36 31.59
N PHE A 413 -2.88 -13.71 30.53
CA PHE A 413 -1.53 -13.15 30.29
C PHE A 413 -1.47 -11.63 30.10
N ILE A 414 -2.59 -11.01 29.74
CA ILE A 414 -2.68 -9.56 29.53
C ILE A 414 -3.11 -8.84 30.81
N HIS A 415 -3.75 -9.55 31.74
CA HIS A 415 -4.25 -9.00 32.98
C HIS A 415 -3.65 -9.77 34.17
N GLN A 416 -2.32 -9.84 34.21
CA GLN A 416 -1.57 -10.77 35.06
C GLN A 416 -1.73 -10.52 36.56
N TYR A 417 -2.00 -9.27 36.95
CA TYR A 417 -2.04 -8.85 38.34
C TYR A 417 -3.34 -9.22 39.06
N HIS A 418 -4.41 -9.55 38.32
CA HIS A 418 -5.68 -9.92 38.90
C HIS A 418 -6.19 -11.23 38.30
N HIS A 419 -7.05 -11.91 39.05
CA HIS A 419 -7.71 -13.11 38.57
C HIS A 419 -9.09 -12.77 38.02
N LEU A 420 -9.44 -13.42 36.92
CA LEU A 420 -10.74 -13.29 36.30
C LEU A 420 -11.60 -14.49 36.68
N ARG A 421 -12.85 -14.23 37.03
CA ARG A 421 -13.86 -15.23 37.34
C ARG A 421 -14.82 -15.36 36.16
N LEU A 422 -15.11 -16.60 35.79
CA LEU A 422 -16.17 -16.94 34.85
C LEU A 422 -17.50 -16.62 35.51
N ASP A 423 -18.24 -15.76 34.85
CA ASP A 423 -19.60 -15.46 35.17
C ASP A 423 -20.44 -16.13 34.06
N GLU A 424 -21.36 -16.99 34.45
CA GLU A 424 -22.26 -17.72 33.55
C GLU A 424 -23.52 -16.89 33.27
N ASN A 425 -24.12 -17.06 32.10
CA ASN A 425 -25.14 -16.15 31.54
C ASN A 425 -26.54 -16.20 32.23
N THR A 426 -26.64 -16.48 33.53
CA THR A 426 -27.93 -16.71 34.22
C THR A 426 -28.70 -15.43 34.56
N CYS A 427 -29.09 -14.62 33.58
CA CYS A 427 -29.99 -13.45 33.71
C CYS A 427 -29.36 -12.09 34.05
N ARG A 428 -28.31 -11.67 33.32
CA ARG A 428 -27.73 -10.32 33.52
C ARG A 428 -28.55 -9.24 32.85
N GLU A 429 -28.72 -8.12 33.55
CA GLU A 429 -29.12 -6.85 32.96
C GLU A 429 -28.04 -6.39 31.98
N TYR A 430 -28.46 -5.94 30.79
CA TYR A 430 -27.55 -5.42 29.77
C TYR A 430 -27.00 -4.07 30.22
N ASP A 431 -25.67 -3.94 30.20
CA ASP A 431 -24.95 -2.71 30.50
C ASP A 431 -24.11 -2.36 29.27
N GLU A 432 -24.47 -1.28 28.58
CA GLU A 432 -23.82 -0.82 27.34
C GLU A 432 -22.38 -0.36 27.57
N ASP A 433 -22.06 0.05 28.80
CA ASP A 433 -20.73 0.52 29.19
C ASP A 433 -19.78 -0.66 29.49
N ARG A 434 -20.30 -1.90 29.56
CA ARG A 434 -19.50 -3.12 29.73
C ARG A 434 -19.05 -3.68 28.39
N LEU A 435 -17.92 -3.18 27.91
CA LEU A 435 -17.23 -3.66 26.72
C LEU A 435 -16.21 -4.76 27.08
N CYS A 436 -16.07 -5.74 26.20
CA CYS A 436 -14.95 -6.67 26.27
C CYS A 436 -13.65 -5.94 25.91
N GLN A 437 -12.65 -5.93 26.80
CA GLN A 437 -11.41 -5.19 26.56
C GLN A 437 -10.53 -5.77 25.45
N ALA A 438 -10.82 -6.99 24.98
CA ALA A 438 -10.11 -7.58 23.85
C ALA A 438 -10.60 -7.07 22.51
N CYS A 439 -11.90 -7.23 22.25
CA CYS A 439 -12.49 -6.95 20.95
C CYS A 439 -13.23 -5.60 20.90
N ILE A 440 -13.36 -4.90 22.05
CA ILE A 440 -14.02 -3.59 22.19
C ILE A 440 -15.47 -3.63 21.70
N THR A 441 -16.15 -4.78 21.85
CA THR A 441 -17.58 -4.88 21.59
C THR A 441 -18.34 -5.10 22.89
N PRO A 442 -19.61 -4.64 22.97
CA PRO A 442 -20.47 -4.95 24.10
C PRO A 442 -20.66 -6.45 24.28
N ILE A 443 -21.03 -6.84 25.49
CA ILE A 443 -21.28 -8.23 25.82
C ILE A 443 -22.79 -8.48 25.75
N TYR A 444 -23.24 -8.83 24.54
CA TYR A 444 -24.67 -9.06 24.28
C TYR A 444 -25.18 -10.38 24.87
N PHE A 445 -24.36 -11.44 24.85
CA PHE A 445 -24.70 -12.79 25.28
C PHE A 445 -23.45 -13.65 25.54
N GLY A 446 -23.66 -14.81 26.17
CA GLY A 446 -22.62 -15.80 26.43
C GLY A 446 -21.91 -15.60 27.77
N ASN A 447 -21.00 -16.52 28.09
CA ASN A 447 -20.19 -16.40 29.30
C ASN A 447 -19.09 -15.36 29.09
N LEU A 448 -18.64 -14.79 30.20
CA LEU A 448 -17.53 -13.85 30.22
C LEU A 448 -16.66 -14.08 31.44
N TYR A 449 -15.44 -13.60 31.34
CA TYR A 449 -14.50 -13.51 32.43
C TYR A 449 -14.48 -12.08 32.94
N SER A 450 -14.84 -11.88 34.21
CA SER A 450 -14.77 -10.58 34.87
C SER A 450 -13.66 -10.57 35.91
N CYS A 451 -12.90 -9.49 35.96
CA CYS A 451 -11.90 -9.31 37.00
C CYS A 451 -12.58 -9.10 38.35
N MET A 452 -12.07 -9.77 39.37
CA MET A 452 -12.63 -9.67 40.73
C MET A 452 -12.27 -8.37 41.46
N GLN A 453 -11.37 -7.56 40.89
CA GLN A 453 -10.80 -6.37 41.53
C GLN A 453 -11.01 -5.08 40.73
N CYS A 454 -11.27 -5.16 39.43
CA CYS A 454 -11.50 -4.00 38.57
C CYS A 454 -12.53 -4.29 37.48
N GLY A 455 -12.93 -3.26 36.72
CA GLY A 455 -13.92 -3.37 35.64
C GLY A 455 -13.44 -4.08 34.37
N PHE A 456 -12.37 -4.88 34.42
CA PHE A 456 -11.85 -5.60 33.25
C PHE A 456 -12.71 -6.84 32.95
N VAL A 457 -13.12 -6.99 31.70
CA VAL A 457 -14.05 -8.03 31.24
C VAL A 457 -13.63 -8.58 29.86
N LEU A 458 -13.70 -9.89 29.67
CA LEU A 458 -13.47 -10.54 28.38
C LEU A 458 -14.62 -11.48 28.04
N HIS A 459 -15.05 -11.55 26.77
CA HIS A 459 -15.82 -12.71 26.32
C HIS A 459 -15.02 -13.99 26.59
N GLU A 460 -15.69 -15.09 26.93
CA GLU A 460 -15.06 -16.40 27.09
C GLU A 460 -14.16 -16.74 25.87
N LYS A 461 -14.72 -16.62 24.66
CA LYS A 461 -13.97 -16.80 23.41
C LYS A 461 -12.78 -15.86 23.26
N CYS A 462 -12.88 -14.62 23.76
CA CYS A 462 -11.77 -13.66 23.69
C CYS A 462 -10.65 -14.01 24.66
N ALA A 463 -10.96 -14.62 25.81
CA ALA A 463 -9.97 -15.09 26.77
C ALA A 463 -9.21 -16.33 26.25
N GLU A 464 -9.82 -17.12 25.38
CA GLU A 464 -9.25 -18.35 24.80
C GLU A 464 -8.41 -18.12 23.53
N LEU A 465 -8.29 -16.87 23.06
CA LEU A 465 -7.54 -16.55 21.86
C LEU A 465 -6.04 -16.87 22.00
N SER A 466 -5.50 -17.60 21.03
CA SER A 466 -4.07 -17.92 20.98
C SER A 466 -3.21 -16.67 20.89
N ARG A 467 -2.04 -16.69 21.55
CA ARG A 467 -1.11 -15.55 21.52
C ARG A 467 -0.44 -15.35 20.16
N LYS A 468 -0.37 -16.41 19.36
CA LYS A 468 0.18 -16.41 18.01
C LYS A 468 -0.77 -17.15 17.08
N ILE A 469 -0.96 -16.63 15.88
CA ILE A 469 -1.84 -17.23 14.88
C ILE A 469 -1.24 -17.16 13.48
N HIS A 470 -1.58 -18.13 12.64
CA HIS A 470 -1.50 -17.99 11.18
C HIS A 470 -2.82 -17.47 10.67
N HIS A 471 -2.76 -16.40 9.88
CA HIS A 471 -3.95 -15.82 9.31
C HIS A 471 -3.96 -15.97 7.78
N PRO A 472 -5.05 -16.44 7.15
CA PRO A 472 -5.04 -16.77 5.72
C PRO A 472 -4.66 -15.63 4.77
N ILE A 473 -4.85 -14.37 5.15
CA ILE A 473 -4.52 -13.20 4.31
C ILE A 473 -3.11 -12.63 4.54
N HIS A 474 -2.28 -13.27 5.37
CA HIS A 474 -0.92 -12.83 5.63
C HIS A 474 0.03 -14.02 5.84
N PRO A 475 1.16 -14.09 5.14
CA PRO A 475 2.02 -15.28 5.19
C PRO A 475 2.80 -15.42 6.50
N HIS A 476 3.07 -14.32 7.22
CA HIS A 476 3.80 -14.37 8.48
C HIS A 476 2.89 -14.69 9.67
N MET A 477 3.49 -15.27 10.71
CA MET A 477 2.82 -15.49 11.98
C MET A 477 2.53 -14.15 12.66
N LEU A 478 1.30 -13.99 13.16
CA LEU A 478 0.87 -12.79 13.85
C LEU A 478 0.91 -13.01 15.36
N SER A 479 1.40 -12.01 16.08
CA SER A 479 1.46 -12.00 17.54
C SER A 479 0.36 -11.10 18.12
N PHE A 480 -0.20 -11.54 19.23
CA PHE A 480 -1.22 -10.83 19.98
C PHE A 480 -0.60 -9.69 20.78
N VAL A 481 -1.06 -8.45 20.57
CA VAL A 481 -0.53 -7.27 21.24
C VAL A 481 -1.61 -6.57 22.06
N ALA A 482 -1.25 -6.25 23.30
CA ALA A 482 -2.07 -5.42 24.16
C ALA A 482 -1.78 -3.94 23.90
N ARG A 483 -2.85 -3.14 23.69
CA ARG A 483 -2.92 -1.68 23.80
C ARG A 483 -1.80 -0.90 23.08
N GLY A 484 -2.11 -0.34 21.92
CA GLY A 484 -1.19 0.53 21.17
C GLY A 484 -0.97 1.92 21.81
N ASN A 485 0.20 2.53 21.54
CA ASN A 485 0.63 3.84 22.07
C ASN A 485 -0.16 5.07 21.52
N GLY A 486 -1.47 4.98 21.29
CA GLY A 486 -2.29 6.11 20.81
C GLY A 486 -2.01 6.59 19.37
N VAL A 487 -1.12 5.90 18.64
CA VAL A 487 -0.85 6.17 17.21
C VAL A 487 -1.93 5.52 16.34
N ARG A 488 -2.44 6.27 15.35
CA ARG A 488 -3.41 5.78 14.36
C ARG A 488 -2.88 4.52 13.67
N ARG A 489 -3.61 3.41 13.83
CA ARG A 489 -3.32 2.13 13.18
C ARG A 489 -4.55 1.69 12.40
N CYS A 490 -4.36 1.20 11.18
CA CYS A 490 -5.43 0.74 10.32
C CYS A 490 -5.44 -0.79 10.26
N CYS A 491 -6.60 -1.41 10.39
CA CYS A 491 -6.70 -2.84 10.14
C CYS A 491 -6.44 -3.14 8.67
N SER A 492 -5.57 -4.11 8.38
CA SER A 492 -5.24 -4.50 7.01
C SER A 492 -6.40 -5.22 6.31
N ALA A 493 -7.41 -5.70 7.05
CA ALA A 493 -8.54 -6.43 6.49
C ALA A 493 -9.81 -5.59 6.29
N CYS A 494 -10.12 -4.70 7.24
CA CYS A 494 -11.38 -3.99 7.29
C CYS A 494 -11.14 -2.47 7.30
N PRO A 495 -12.16 -1.65 6.98
CA PRO A 495 -11.99 -0.20 6.84
C PRO A 495 -11.83 0.54 8.18
N TRP A 496 -12.00 -0.15 9.32
CA TRP A 496 -12.00 0.50 10.63
C TRP A 496 -10.60 0.65 11.22
N LEU A 497 -10.45 1.68 12.06
CA LEU A 497 -9.21 1.94 12.77
C LEU A 497 -9.04 0.98 13.96
N ILE A 498 -7.78 0.65 14.26
CA ILE A 498 -7.36 0.01 15.51
C ILE A 498 -6.99 1.15 16.45
N THR A 499 -7.94 1.57 17.29
CA THR A 499 -7.77 2.70 18.22
C THR A 499 -7.51 2.19 19.63
N THR A 500 -8.28 1.21 20.08
CA THR A 500 -8.25 0.67 21.44
C THR A 500 -8.41 -0.86 21.44
N GLY A 501 -8.16 -1.47 22.60
CA GLY A 501 -8.24 -2.92 22.78
C GLY A 501 -7.04 -3.69 22.28
N PHE A 502 -7.30 -4.93 21.88
CA PHE A 502 -6.28 -5.87 21.44
C PHE A 502 -6.35 -6.08 19.93
N PHE A 503 -5.21 -6.45 19.35
CA PHE A 503 -5.09 -6.73 17.93
C PHE A 503 -3.93 -7.68 17.68
N TYR A 504 -3.93 -8.29 16.50
CA TYR A 504 -2.82 -9.10 16.01
C TYR A 504 -1.94 -8.25 15.11
N ARG A 505 -0.63 -8.40 15.20
CA ARG A 505 0.33 -7.75 14.30
C ARG A 505 1.39 -8.71 13.81
N CYS A 506 1.96 -8.42 12.65
CA CYS A 506 3.24 -9.00 12.26
C CYS A 506 4.36 -8.37 13.09
N GLU A 507 5.33 -9.18 13.51
CA GLU A 507 6.51 -8.71 14.27
C GLU A 507 7.77 -8.59 13.41
N ARG A 508 7.69 -8.92 12.10
CA ARG A 508 8.80 -8.69 11.19
C ARG A 508 9.04 -7.21 11.00
N GLU A 509 10.32 -6.83 10.94
CA GLU A 509 10.74 -5.50 10.55
C GLU A 509 10.21 -5.18 9.16
N GLU A 510 9.81 -3.92 8.92
CA GLU A 510 9.20 -3.44 7.66
C GLU A 510 7.80 -4.00 7.31
N CYS A 511 7.17 -4.78 8.19
CA CYS A 511 5.82 -5.28 7.99
C CYS A 511 4.82 -4.59 8.94
N ASP A 512 3.96 -3.72 8.41
CA ASP A 512 2.95 -2.98 9.18
C ASP A 512 1.58 -3.71 9.27
N PHE A 513 1.56 -4.99 8.92
CA PHE A 513 0.34 -5.79 8.85
C PHE A 513 -0.29 -5.99 10.24
N GLN A 514 -1.57 -5.69 10.36
CA GLN A 514 -2.30 -5.75 11.63
C GLN A 514 -3.80 -6.00 11.46
N LEU A 515 -4.41 -6.70 12.41
CA LEU A 515 -5.82 -7.09 12.36
C LEU A 515 -6.51 -6.87 13.69
N HIS A 516 -7.76 -6.37 13.66
CA HIS A 516 -8.65 -6.49 14.81
C HIS A 516 -8.84 -7.95 15.20
N VAL A 517 -9.13 -8.20 16.48
CA VAL A 517 -9.48 -9.53 16.99
C VAL A 517 -10.55 -10.20 16.12
N GLN A 518 -11.62 -9.47 15.79
CA GLN A 518 -12.73 -9.99 14.99
C GLN A 518 -12.27 -10.42 13.60
N CYS A 519 -11.43 -9.61 12.94
CA CYS A 519 -10.91 -9.91 11.60
C CYS A 519 -9.99 -11.13 11.65
N ALA A 520 -9.17 -11.25 12.70
CA ALA A 520 -8.25 -12.36 12.91
C ALA A 520 -8.95 -13.69 13.23
N THR A 521 -10.16 -13.64 13.80
CA THR A 521 -10.93 -14.84 14.18
C THR A 521 -11.86 -15.36 13.08
N VAL A 522 -11.99 -14.64 11.95
CA VAL A 522 -12.76 -15.15 10.81
C VAL A 522 -12.01 -16.32 10.19
N SER A 523 -12.68 -17.45 10.02
CA SER A 523 -12.10 -18.69 9.49
C SER A 523 -12.80 -19.13 8.21
N GLU A 524 -12.07 -19.89 7.39
CA GLU A 524 -12.62 -20.58 6.22
C GLU A 524 -12.97 -22.04 6.58
N PRO A 525 -14.07 -22.60 6.07
CA PRO A 525 -15.11 -21.95 5.26
C PRO A 525 -15.97 -20.99 6.08
N LEU A 526 -16.26 -19.81 5.54
CA LEU A 526 -17.13 -18.84 6.18
C LEU A 526 -18.59 -19.15 5.83
N VAL A 527 -19.34 -19.70 6.79
CA VAL A 527 -20.80 -19.83 6.71
C VAL A 527 -21.41 -18.57 7.31
N HIS A 528 -22.09 -17.76 6.48
CA HIS A 528 -22.56 -16.43 6.87
C HIS A 528 -24.00 -16.20 6.41
N GLU A 529 -24.86 -15.66 7.28
CA GLU A 529 -26.32 -15.54 7.02
C GLU A 529 -26.68 -14.69 5.80
N SER A 530 -25.77 -13.83 5.33
CA SER A 530 -25.96 -13.08 4.08
C SER A 530 -26.01 -13.94 2.82
N HIS A 531 -25.54 -15.19 2.89
CA HIS A 531 -25.38 -16.04 1.73
C HIS A 531 -25.49 -17.54 2.06
N MET A 532 -26.12 -18.33 1.20
CA MET A 532 -26.44 -19.73 1.48
C MET A 532 -25.26 -20.70 1.31
N HIS A 533 -24.28 -20.37 0.46
CA HIS A 533 -23.11 -21.22 0.23
C HIS A 533 -21.95 -20.81 1.17
N PRO A 534 -21.08 -21.74 1.56
CA PRO A 534 -19.86 -21.40 2.28
C PRO A 534 -18.93 -20.54 1.42
N LEU A 535 -18.32 -19.52 2.01
CA LEU A 535 -17.45 -18.57 1.33
C LEU A 535 -15.97 -18.82 1.65
N PHE A 536 -15.10 -18.54 0.69
CA PHE A 536 -13.66 -18.84 0.75
C PHE A 536 -12.82 -17.67 0.25
N LEU A 537 -11.61 -17.53 0.77
CA LEU A 537 -10.68 -16.48 0.39
C LEU A 537 -9.89 -16.91 -0.85
N THR A 538 -10.51 -16.71 -2.02
CA THR A 538 -9.96 -17.10 -3.33
C THR A 538 -9.60 -15.92 -4.22
N SER A 539 -9.52 -14.71 -3.65
CA SER A 539 -9.12 -13.51 -4.41
C SER A 539 -7.72 -13.72 -4.99
N LYS A 540 -7.58 -13.54 -6.30
CA LYS A 540 -6.25 -13.42 -6.90
C LYS A 540 -5.69 -12.03 -6.57
N PRO A 541 -4.35 -11.88 -6.51
CA PRO A 541 -3.74 -10.56 -6.59
C PRO A 541 -4.42 -9.73 -7.68
N GLY A 542 -4.71 -8.46 -7.38
CA GLY A 542 -5.21 -7.43 -8.30
C GLY A 542 -6.63 -7.62 -8.83
N GLU A 543 -7.19 -8.82 -8.71
CA GLU A 543 -8.59 -9.10 -8.96
C GLU A 543 -9.43 -8.31 -7.96
N TRP A 544 -10.38 -7.55 -8.51
CA TRP A 544 -11.24 -6.68 -7.73
C TRP A 544 -12.70 -7.07 -7.95
N LYS A 545 -13.32 -7.60 -6.91
CA LYS A 545 -14.76 -7.86 -6.87
C LYS A 545 -15.40 -6.89 -5.91
N ASP A 546 -16.58 -6.36 -6.17
CA ASP A 546 -17.30 -5.53 -5.20
C ASP A 546 -17.98 -6.39 -4.15
N CYS A 547 -18.08 -5.90 -2.92
CA CYS A 547 -18.81 -6.63 -1.89
C CYS A 547 -20.30 -6.61 -2.24
N SER A 548 -20.92 -7.78 -2.35
CA SER A 548 -22.32 -7.93 -2.75
C SER A 548 -23.28 -7.28 -1.75
N VAL A 549 -22.87 -7.12 -0.49
CA VAL A 549 -23.68 -6.55 0.59
C VAL A 549 -23.47 -5.03 0.74
N CYS A 550 -22.24 -4.56 0.89
CA CYS A 550 -22.01 -3.12 1.07
C CYS A 550 -21.98 -2.32 -0.23
N LYS A 551 -21.76 -2.97 -1.37
CA LYS A 551 -21.51 -2.33 -2.67
C LYS A 551 -20.38 -1.29 -2.64
N GLU A 552 -19.58 -1.30 -1.58
CA GLU A 552 -18.46 -0.41 -1.37
C GLU A 552 -17.15 -1.18 -1.53
N SER A 553 -16.24 -0.59 -2.27
CA SER A 553 -14.91 -1.14 -2.53
C SER A 553 -13.78 -0.27 -2.01
N ASN A 554 -13.97 1.05 -1.98
CA ASN A 554 -12.90 2.02 -1.76
C ASN A 554 -12.33 2.11 -0.33
N TYR A 555 -12.91 1.45 0.66
CA TYR A 555 -12.49 1.62 2.05
C TYR A 555 -11.69 0.45 2.63
N SER A 556 -11.68 -0.72 1.98
CA SER A 556 -10.88 -1.85 2.47
C SER A 556 -9.45 -1.71 1.96
N LEU A 557 -8.46 -1.75 2.86
CA LEU A 557 -7.02 -1.71 2.52
C LEU A 557 -6.57 -2.97 1.74
N THR A 558 -7.30 -4.07 1.90
CA THR A 558 -7.06 -5.33 1.18
C THR A 558 -8.13 -5.60 0.11
N ASN A 559 -7.71 -6.29 -0.95
CA ASN A 559 -8.59 -6.83 -1.99
C ASN A 559 -9.12 -8.24 -1.64
N GLU A 560 -8.73 -8.79 -0.49
CA GLU A 560 -9.19 -10.10 -0.02
C GLU A 560 -10.67 -10.07 0.34
N LYS A 561 -11.44 -10.97 -0.29
CA LYS A 561 -12.88 -11.14 -0.07
C LYS A 561 -13.21 -12.61 0.06
N PHE A 562 -14.25 -12.89 0.83
CA PHE A 562 -14.83 -14.22 0.92
C PHE A 562 -15.77 -14.41 -0.27
N ASN A 563 -15.38 -15.29 -1.19
CA ASN A 563 -16.06 -15.53 -2.45
C ASN A 563 -16.81 -16.87 -2.44
N CYS A 564 -17.96 -16.89 -3.10
CA CYS A 564 -18.62 -18.08 -3.60
C CYS A 564 -17.86 -18.57 -4.84
N ILE A 565 -17.53 -19.86 -4.94
CA ILE A 565 -16.59 -20.35 -5.96
C ILE A 565 -17.30 -20.87 -7.21
N GLU A 566 -18.39 -21.63 -7.06
CA GLU A 566 -19.00 -22.35 -8.19
C GLU A 566 -20.44 -21.93 -8.48
N GLU A 567 -21.18 -21.56 -7.44
CA GLU A 567 -22.64 -21.41 -7.54
C GLU A 567 -23.07 -19.98 -7.89
N CYS A 568 -22.21 -19.00 -7.57
CA CYS A 568 -22.59 -17.59 -7.61
C CYS A 568 -21.41 -16.62 -7.60
N ASP A 569 -21.60 -15.42 -8.14
CA ASP A 569 -20.62 -14.32 -8.08
C ASP A 569 -20.75 -13.50 -6.78
N PHE A 570 -21.06 -14.16 -5.66
CA PHE A 570 -21.18 -13.49 -4.37
C PHE A 570 -19.80 -13.27 -3.74
N ALA A 571 -19.54 -12.04 -3.27
CA ALA A 571 -18.32 -11.67 -2.58
C ALA A 571 -18.63 -10.85 -1.32
N LEU A 572 -17.98 -11.18 -0.21
CA LEU A 572 -18.15 -10.51 1.08
C LEU A 572 -16.82 -9.90 1.55
N CYS A 573 -16.81 -8.60 1.85
CA CYS A 573 -15.64 -7.98 2.47
C CYS A 573 -15.56 -8.33 3.96
N PHE A 574 -14.35 -8.27 4.53
CA PHE A 574 -14.14 -8.46 5.98
C PHE A 574 -15.00 -7.54 6.83
N GLY A 575 -15.26 -6.31 6.35
CA GLY A 575 -16.15 -5.41 7.07
C GLY A 575 -17.58 -5.96 7.22
N CYS A 576 -18.12 -6.58 6.18
CA CYS A 576 -19.44 -7.20 6.28
C CYS A 576 -19.37 -8.53 7.05
N ALA A 577 -18.29 -9.29 6.91
CA ALA A 577 -18.11 -10.58 7.58
C ALA A 577 -18.00 -10.46 9.12
N THR A 578 -17.48 -9.34 9.64
CA THR A 578 -17.31 -9.13 11.09
C THR A 578 -18.46 -8.38 11.75
N LEU A 579 -19.56 -8.12 11.02
CA LEU A 579 -20.76 -7.54 11.62
C LEU A 579 -21.42 -8.55 12.58
N PRO A 580 -21.75 -8.13 13.82
CA PRO A 580 -22.58 -8.94 14.69
C PRO A 580 -23.93 -9.22 14.02
N GLN A 581 -24.36 -10.48 14.00
CA GLN A 581 -25.66 -10.83 13.44
C GLN A 581 -26.81 -10.33 14.32
N LYS A 582 -26.58 -10.26 15.63
CA LYS A 582 -27.55 -9.83 16.63
C LYS A 582 -26.91 -8.83 17.59
N VAL A 583 -27.66 -7.77 17.91
CA VAL A 583 -27.22 -6.68 18.80
C VAL A 583 -28.34 -6.31 19.77
N ARG A 584 -27.98 -5.78 20.94
CA ARG A 584 -28.95 -5.20 21.89
C ARG A 584 -28.95 -3.69 21.78
N TYR A 585 -30.13 -3.10 21.69
CA TYR A 585 -30.37 -1.67 21.66
C TYR A 585 -30.98 -1.22 22.99
N LYS A 586 -30.48 -0.15 23.61
CA LYS A 586 -30.88 0.28 24.96
C LYS A 586 -32.40 0.47 25.13
N TYR A 587 -33.07 0.91 24.07
CA TYR A 587 -34.49 1.24 24.09
C TYR A 587 -35.40 0.11 23.58
N ASP A 588 -34.84 -1.05 23.20
CA ASP A 588 -35.60 -2.25 22.85
C ASP A 588 -35.24 -3.41 23.79
N LYS A 589 -36.26 -4.13 24.27
CA LYS A 589 -36.06 -5.32 25.10
C LYS A 589 -35.61 -6.53 24.28
N HIS A 590 -35.92 -6.53 22.98
CA HIS A 590 -35.58 -7.60 22.06
C HIS A 590 -34.24 -7.33 21.37
N MET A 591 -33.67 -8.38 20.82
CA MET A 591 -32.46 -8.26 20.01
C MET A 591 -32.82 -7.82 18.61
N LEU A 592 -32.01 -6.91 18.06
CA LEU A 592 -32.11 -6.55 16.65
C LEU A 592 -31.23 -7.50 15.84
N THR A 593 -31.75 -7.97 14.73
CA THR A 593 -31.06 -8.81 13.75
C THR A 593 -30.56 -7.96 12.58
N LEU A 594 -29.42 -8.34 12.01
CA LEU A 594 -28.89 -7.71 10.81
C LEU A 594 -29.70 -8.14 9.58
N SER A 595 -30.36 -7.19 8.95
CA SER A 595 -31.00 -7.37 7.64
C SER A 595 -30.03 -6.98 6.53
N TYR A 596 -30.00 -7.79 5.47
CA TYR A 596 -29.14 -7.58 4.29
C TYR A 596 -29.81 -6.80 3.16
N GLY A 597 -31.05 -6.35 3.37
CA GLY A 597 -31.84 -5.65 2.37
C GLY A 597 -32.35 -6.54 1.24
N LYS A 598 -33.35 -6.07 0.49
CA LYS A 598 -33.86 -6.73 -0.72
C LYS A 598 -34.03 -5.70 -1.81
N GLU A 599 -33.48 -5.93 -3.01
CA GLU A 599 -33.59 -4.98 -4.12
C GLU A 599 -35.04 -4.65 -4.49
N THR A 600 -35.97 -5.57 -4.23
CA THR A 600 -37.40 -5.47 -4.57
C THR A 600 -38.26 -4.83 -3.48
N SER A 601 -37.71 -4.46 -2.32
CA SER A 601 -38.53 -3.92 -1.23
C SER A 601 -38.93 -2.47 -1.50
N THR A 602 -40.23 -2.20 -1.49
CA THR A 602 -40.82 -0.85 -1.56
C THR A 602 -41.14 -0.27 -0.19
N MET A 603 -40.80 -0.98 0.90
CA MET A 603 -41.03 -0.52 2.27
C MET A 603 -40.02 0.57 2.64
N THR A 604 -40.53 1.66 3.19
CA THR A 604 -39.72 2.73 3.78
C THR A 604 -39.50 2.43 5.25
N TYR A 605 -38.24 2.41 5.68
CA TYR A 605 -37.85 2.25 7.08
C TYR A 605 -37.20 3.54 7.58
N TRP A 606 -37.33 3.81 8.89
CA TRP A 606 -36.80 5.00 9.53
C TRP A 606 -35.89 4.61 10.68
N CYS A 607 -34.72 5.21 10.74
CA CYS A 607 -33.80 4.99 11.85
C CYS A 607 -34.30 5.71 13.10
N GLU A 608 -34.57 4.98 14.17
CA GLU A 608 -35.05 5.55 15.43
C GLU A 608 -34.04 6.50 16.08
N ALA A 609 -32.73 6.26 15.90
CA ALA A 609 -31.69 7.07 16.55
C ALA A 609 -31.41 8.42 15.86
N CYS A 610 -31.61 8.54 14.55
CA CYS A 610 -31.31 9.78 13.80
C CYS A 610 -32.49 10.31 12.98
N GLU A 611 -33.64 9.65 13.05
CA GLU A 611 -34.86 9.96 12.28
C GLU A 611 -34.59 10.10 10.76
N GLY A 612 -33.59 9.38 10.27
CA GLY A 612 -33.21 9.34 8.87
C GLY A 612 -33.87 8.17 8.15
N GLU A 613 -34.18 8.34 6.87
CA GLU A 613 -34.63 7.24 6.03
C GLU A 613 -33.52 6.17 5.92
N ILE A 614 -33.92 4.91 6.02
CA ILE A 614 -33.05 3.75 5.81
C ILE A 614 -33.30 3.27 4.39
N ASP A 615 -32.22 3.22 3.58
CA ASP A 615 -32.26 2.58 2.27
C ASP A 615 -32.45 1.06 2.46
N PRO A 616 -33.61 0.50 2.07
CA PRO A 616 -33.90 -0.91 2.33
C PRO A 616 -33.11 -1.86 1.43
N LYS A 617 -32.35 -1.33 0.45
CA LYS A 617 -31.40 -2.08 -0.38
C LYS A 617 -30.06 -2.26 0.32
N LYS A 618 -29.79 -1.47 1.36
CA LYS A 618 -28.59 -1.57 2.18
C LYS A 618 -28.86 -2.42 3.41
N ARG A 619 -27.78 -2.76 4.10
CA ARG A 619 -27.81 -3.46 5.38
C ARG A 619 -28.17 -2.53 6.54
N PHE A 620 -29.06 -2.97 7.43
CA PHE A 620 -29.52 -2.25 8.62
C PHE A 620 -29.94 -3.23 9.71
N TYR A 621 -30.03 -2.77 10.96
CA TYR A 621 -30.53 -3.58 12.07
C TYR A 621 -32.03 -3.39 12.24
N MET A 622 -32.74 -4.48 12.50
CA MET A 622 -34.18 -4.44 12.76
C MET A 622 -34.59 -5.44 13.84
N CYS A 623 -35.60 -5.09 14.61
CA CYS A 623 -36.26 -6.04 15.50
C CYS A 623 -37.22 -6.91 14.66
N ASP A 624 -36.97 -8.22 14.62
CA ASP A 624 -37.82 -9.19 13.88
C ASP A 624 -39.14 -9.50 14.61
N GLU A 625 -39.30 -9.00 15.83
CA GLU A 625 -40.50 -9.16 16.63
C GLU A 625 -41.49 -8.01 16.37
N TYR A 626 -42.15 -7.48 17.42
CA TYR A 626 -43.27 -6.55 17.28
C TYR A 626 -42.89 -5.09 17.53
N CYS A 627 -41.61 -4.80 17.80
CA CYS A 627 -41.20 -3.47 18.24
C CYS A 627 -41.07 -2.45 17.10
N CYS A 628 -41.04 -2.90 15.85
CA CYS A 628 -40.87 -2.04 14.66
C CYS A 628 -39.62 -1.15 14.70
N VAL A 629 -38.64 -1.47 15.56
CA VAL A 629 -37.39 -0.73 15.70
C VAL A 629 -36.48 -1.05 14.53
N THR A 630 -36.02 -0.02 13.83
CA THR A 630 -35.00 -0.12 12.79
C THR A 630 -33.90 0.92 13.00
N LEU A 631 -32.65 0.56 12.76
CA LEU A 631 -31.49 1.42 12.98
C LEU A 631 -30.47 1.26 11.85
N HIS A 632 -29.85 2.37 11.43
CA HIS A 632 -28.65 2.29 10.58
C HIS A 632 -27.52 1.59 11.35
N ILE A 633 -26.65 0.87 10.62
CA ILE A 633 -25.48 0.22 11.23
C ILE A 633 -24.60 1.22 11.99
N ASN A 634 -24.36 2.39 11.41
CA ASN A 634 -23.51 3.40 12.04
C ASN A 634 -24.20 4.07 13.24
N CYS A 635 -25.53 4.12 13.26
CA CYS A 635 -26.26 4.57 14.45
C CYS A 635 -26.16 3.56 15.59
N MET A 636 -26.15 2.26 15.26
CA MET A 636 -26.11 1.20 16.24
C MET A 636 -24.69 0.91 16.76
N LEU A 637 -23.68 1.00 15.90
CA LEU A 637 -22.29 0.59 16.21
C LEU A 637 -21.28 1.74 16.19
N GLY A 638 -21.70 2.95 15.83
CA GLY A 638 -20.81 4.08 15.57
C GLY A 638 -20.16 4.03 14.18
N ALA A 639 -19.50 5.13 13.81
CA ALA A 639 -18.73 5.19 12.56
C ALA A 639 -17.45 4.33 12.65
N ASP A 640 -16.78 4.37 13.81
CA ASP A 640 -15.62 3.56 14.15
C ASP A 640 -16.00 2.47 15.16
N LYS A 641 -16.35 1.29 14.65
CA LYS A 641 -16.95 0.19 15.44
C LYS A 641 -16.16 -0.27 16.66
N TYR A 642 -14.83 -0.20 16.59
CA TYR A 642 -13.93 -0.78 17.59
C TYR A 642 -13.23 0.30 18.41
N MET A 643 -13.91 1.42 18.56
CA MET A 643 -13.42 2.55 19.30
C MET A 643 -14.07 2.64 20.66
N ASP A 644 -13.23 2.77 21.69
CA ASP A 644 -13.67 2.95 23.06
C ASP A 644 -14.38 4.31 23.25
N PRO A 645 -15.59 4.36 23.83
CA PRO A 645 -16.27 5.62 24.13
C PRO A 645 -15.40 6.59 24.93
N GLY A 646 -15.30 7.83 24.46
CA GLY A 646 -14.52 8.88 25.11
C GLY A 646 -13.03 8.91 24.76
N SER A 647 -12.53 7.95 23.96
CA SER A 647 -11.18 8.06 23.41
C SER A 647 -11.10 9.17 22.36
N TRP A 648 -9.93 9.81 22.28
CA TRP A 648 -9.62 10.89 21.33
C TRP A 648 -8.32 10.56 20.60
N TRP A 649 -8.18 11.05 19.37
CA TRP A 649 -6.91 11.03 18.67
C TRP A 649 -6.68 12.31 17.88
N LEU A 650 -5.41 12.59 17.63
CA LEU A 650 -4.97 13.65 16.73
C LEU A 650 -5.11 13.20 15.28
N TYR A 651 -6.07 13.76 14.57
CA TYR A 651 -6.15 13.72 13.12
C TYR A 651 -5.26 14.81 12.55
N LYS A 652 -4.16 14.43 11.89
CA LYS A 652 -3.39 15.36 11.05
C LYS A 652 -3.98 15.33 9.63
N GLY A 653 -4.70 16.40 9.27
CA GLY A 653 -5.21 16.60 7.92
C GLY A 653 -4.09 16.82 6.89
N LYS A 654 -4.44 16.70 5.61
CA LYS A 654 -3.51 16.92 4.47
C LYS A 654 -2.86 18.32 4.47
N PHE A 655 -3.46 19.29 5.16
CA PHE A 655 -3.02 20.69 5.23
C PHE A 655 -2.41 21.06 6.59
N GLY A 656 -1.86 20.09 7.33
CA GLY A 656 -1.19 20.35 8.61
C GLY A 656 -2.13 20.66 9.79
N THR A 657 -3.43 20.79 9.57
CA THR A 657 -4.41 20.96 10.65
C THR A 657 -4.50 19.69 11.48
N SER A 658 -4.16 19.80 12.77
CA SER A 658 -4.32 18.74 13.75
C SER A 658 -5.64 18.94 14.48
N SER A 659 -6.65 18.09 14.26
CA SER A 659 -7.92 18.13 14.98
C SER A 659 -8.07 16.91 15.88
N TYR A 660 -8.59 17.10 17.09
CA TYR A 660 -8.95 15.99 17.97
C TYR A 660 -10.31 15.46 17.52
N LEU A 661 -10.33 14.25 16.97
CA LEU A 661 -11.59 13.54 16.72
C LEU A 661 -11.94 12.77 18.00
N LYS A 662 -13.07 13.15 18.61
CA LYS A 662 -13.68 12.44 19.73
C LYS A 662 -14.65 11.46 19.14
N GLY A 663 -14.23 10.23 18.98
CA GLY A 663 -15.08 9.30 18.25
C GLY A 663 -16.22 8.73 19.08
N ASN A 664 -17.19 8.25 18.32
CA ASN A 664 -18.57 7.96 18.67
C ASN A 664 -19.36 9.11 19.32
N LEU A 665 -18.90 10.36 19.20
CA LEU A 665 -19.67 11.57 19.52
C LEU A 665 -19.69 12.62 18.41
N ASP A 666 -19.20 12.32 17.20
CA ASP A 666 -19.69 13.08 16.05
C ASP A 666 -21.17 12.80 16.00
N GLY A 667 -21.92 13.79 16.46
CA GLY A 667 -23.34 13.72 16.67
C GLY A 667 -24.08 13.53 15.36
N THR A 668 -23.49 13.00 14.29
CA THR A 668 -24.04 12.83 12.95
C THR A 668 -24.00 11.36 12.50
N CYS A 669 -25.14 10.85 12.07
CA CYS A 669 -25.24 9.58 11.36
C CYS A 669 -24.66 9.75 9.95
N SER A 670 -23.53 9.11 9.66
CA SER A 670 -22.94 9.11 8.31
C SER A 670 -23.79 8.39 7.25
N GLY A 671 -24.79 7.61 7.67
CA GLY A 671 -25.76 6.98 6.76
C GLY A 671 -26.74 7.98 6.13
N CYS A 672 -27.12 9.04 6.84
CA CYS A 672 -28.08 10.05 6.38
C CYS A 672 -27.61 11.50 6.53
N MET A 673 -26.39 11.71 7.06
CA MET A 673 -25.77 13.00 7.38
C MET A 673 -26.59 13.87 8.37
N LYS A 674 -27.46 13.27 9.19
CA LYS A 674 -28.26 13.97 10.22
C LYS A 674 -27.69 13.81 11.62
N TYR A 675 -28.01 14.76 12.51
CA TYR A 675 -27.57 14.68 13.90
C TYR A 675 -28.35 13.62 14.73
N TYR A 676 -27.67 12.92 15.64
CA TYR A 676 -28.25 12.10 16.71
C TYR A 676 -28.96 13.01 17.72
N TYR A 677 -30.13 12.59 18.18
CA TYR A 677 -30.91 13.34 19.17
C TYR A 677 -30.41 13.14 20.61
#